data_AF-A0A357BYD1-F1
#
_entry.id   AF-A0A357BYD1-F1
#
_cell.length_a   1.000
_cell.length_b   1.000
_cell.length_c   1.000
_cell.angle_alpha   90.00
_cell.angle_beta   90.00
_cell.angle_gamma   90.00
#
_symmetry.space_group_name_H-M   'P 1'
#
loop_
_entity.id
_entity.type
_entity.pdbx_description
1 polymer ?
#
loop_
_entity_poly.entity_id
_entity_poly.type
_entity_poly.pdbx_seq_one_letter_code
_entity_poly.pdbx_strand_id
1 'polypeptide(L)'
;MVLALNKTFVLICLLMAACCVAAESAEKLSLASNERLIETKSSFAGYSAVLLKSDIQWNAWDSTMYGTLTRRGMEVVWEEESIIDTPASLAQYDMIAMNVRHKFTPAQIEGLKSFLASGGGIYITTSPCWGGNDLINEDFLRLCGAESYSFLKIKELTLMDSPLTEGFGQTKLLLPIWVGHTWNTEGIDVMSFVVKDGNSVIRDNEGKSLGILKEHGQGRTAILSVSPENYKFCFPDSEVLMADRIFDNTLRWLMPGGHKENLRPNVIQVNLPRRAEVVSVFLDNKPVKEPVVRCVGSLQTVSVPVASVKPGKTATVKITYKPLSKARNIETWVHHPGGEFCSVFKTPSEAVDFLVRLNVTHVLPGLRSAGGITFYRGIPGDVTYNKIKEYSGDYLSEYIAECHRRGIRIIGGFYMSNRAVLDKYPKAAWIGKNGKPADDPWVCLNNPKGQEHNIEAFRQLVEDYQLDGIMLDDNYQMIDRPCYCDYCKNDFKTYCQLQGITYKDTSSFTDDDAKLKAVWEQYMIAGTNVFCNKLKAICAGRGIPLGGWVNGVMSSTVHNAERFDFLGGMIYEVPAYAARGPVSILGERKFVNLLWAMNRLPEAMEAEVAEAVCSGNQAVGFWMQFYGRDDRKENWGLYTGKGGSVKNQNWFVEPGGLDSIARAFDRTEEMWLSWYKENIITGDRRFTVRSGVLQSDKLTIKIRNCGKIAAKKSNDAVDIKFLK
;
A
#
# COMPACT_ATOMS: atom_id res chain seq x y z
N MET A 1 58.67 10.81 -19.86
CA MET A 1 57.97 10.06 -18.78
C MET A 1 57.34 10.98 -17.73
N VAL A 2 58.10 11.91 -17.12
CA VAL A 2 57.58 12.86 -16.10
C VAL A 2 56.46 13.78 -16.63
N LEU A 3 56.56 14.24 -17.88
CA LEU A 3 55.52 15.06 -18.54
C LEU A 3 54.22 14.29 -18.86
N ALA A 4 54.28 12.96 -18.99
CA ALA A 4 53.09 12.13 -19.23
C ALA A 4 52.34 11.85 -17.92
N LEU A 5 53.08 11.60 -16.82
CA LEU A 5 52.51 11.43 -15.48
C LEU A 5 51.78 12.70 -14.99
N ASN A 6 52.30 13.89 -15.32
CA ASN A 6 51.68 15.15 -14.91
C ASN A 6 50.33 15.43 -15.62
N LYS A 7 50.19 15.01 -16.90
CA LYS A 7 48.94 15.14 -17.64
C LYS A 7 47.86 14.17 -17.14
N THR A 8 48.25 12.94 -16.78
CA THR A 8 47.33 11.96 -16.18
C THR A 8 46.86 12.41 -14.80
N PHE A 9 47.74 12.98 -13.99
CA PHE A 9 47.38 13.48 -12.66
C PHE A 9 46.41 14.66 -12.72
N VAL A 10 46.65 15.64 -13.60
CA VAL A 10 45.74 16.78 -13.81
C VAL A 10 44.37 16.32 -14.34
N LEU A 11 44.33 15.34 -15.24
CA LEU A 11 43.07 14.79 -15.75
C LEU A 11 42.26 14.07 -14.66
N ILE A 12 42.93 13.32 -13.78
CA ILE A 12 42.29 12.66 -12.63
C ILE A 12 41.73 13.71 -11.66
N CYS A 13 42.48 14.77 -11.34
CA CYS A 13 42.01 15.85 -10.47
C CYS A 13 40.81 16.61 -11.07
N LEU A 14 40.80 16.86 -12.38
CA LEU A 14 39.67 17.50 -13.07
C LEU A 14 38.42 16.60 -13.11
N LEU A 15 38.60 15.29 -13.32
CA LEU A 15 37.50 14.33 -13.25
C LEU A 15 36.92 14.22 -11.84
N MET A 16 37.77 14.21 -10.80
CA MET A 16 37.30 14.22 -9.41
C MET A 16 36.58 15.52 -9.06
N ALA A 17 37.08 16.67 -9.50
CA ALA A 17 36.40 17.96 -9.30
C ALA A 17 35.04 18.02 -10.01
N ALA A 18 34.94 17.51 -11.25
CA ALA A 18 33.68 17.42 -11.99
C ALA A 18 32.68 16.46 -11.31
N CYS A 19 33.15 15.32 -10.79
CA CYS A 19 32.33 14.40 -10.00
C CYS A 19 31.84 15.04 -8.69
N CYS A 20 32.68 15.81 -7.98
CA CYS A 20 32.27 16.52 -6.78
C CYS A 20 31.22 17.61 -7.06
N VAL A 21 31.40 18.39 -8.14
CA VAL A 21 30.43 19.43 -8.54
C VAL A 21 29.10 18.80 -8.98
N ALA A 22 29.15 17.67 -9.70
CA ALA A 22 27.96 16.92 -10.09
C ALA A 22 27.23 16.32 -8.87
N ALA A 23 27.97 15.79 -7.90
CA ALA A 23 27.41 15.27 -6.64
C ALA A 23 26.78 16.39 -5.80
N GLU A 24 27.46 17.53 -5.64
CA GLU A 24 26.93 18.68 -4.88
C GLU A 24 25.71 19.32 -5.58
N SER A 25 25.67 19.30 -6.91
CA SER A 25 24.51 19.76 -7.68
C SER A 25 23.33 18.80 -7.58
N ALA A 26 23.58 17.48 -7.60
CA ALA A 26 22.56 16.45 -7.40
C ALA A 26 22.00 16.49 -5.97
N GLU A 27 22.85 16.70 -4.97
CA GLU A 27 22.47 16.85 -3.56
C GLU A 27 21.63 18.12 -3.34
N LYS A 28 22.00 19.27 -3.94
CA LYS A 28 21.20 20.50 -3.88
C LYS A 28 19.86 20.38 -4.62
N LEU A 29 19.82 19.66 -5.75
CA LEU A 29 18.57 19.37 -6.46
C LEU A 29 17.67 18.40 -5.69
N SER A 30 18.26 17.44 -4.97
CA SER A 30 17.58 16.46 -4.12
C SER A 30 17.01 17.09 -2.83
N LEU A 31 17.77 17.95 -2.14
CA LEU A 31 17.27 18.68 -0.97
C LEU A 31 16.15 19.65 -1.36
N ALA A 32 16.31 20.35 -2.49
CA ALA A 32 15.26 21.23 -3.02
C ALA A 32 14.03 20.47 -3.53
N SER A 33 14.16 19.20 -3.96
CA SER A 33 13.01 18.38 -4.36
C SER A 33 12.26 17.82 -3.16
N ASN A 34 12.94 17.46 -2.06
CA ASN A 34 12.29 17.02 -0.82
C ASN A 34 11.54 18.17 -0.11
N GLU A 35 12.12 19.36 -0.04
CA GLU A 35 11.40 20.53 0.47
C GLU A 35 10.19 20.87 -0.42
N ARG A 36 10.32 20.74 -1.75
CA ARG A 36 9.19 20.96 -2.68
C ARG A 36 8.12 19.88 -2.68
N LEU A 37 8.47 18.62 -2.47
CA LEU A 37 7.49 17.52 -2.39
C LEU A 37 6.58 17.70 -1.17
N ILE A 38 7.11 18.25 -0.08
CA ILE A 38 6.37 18.57 1.14
C ILE A 38 5.67 19.94 1.04
N GLU A 39 6.23 20.92 0.31
CA GLU A 39 5.66 22.26 0.13
C GLU A 39 4.76 22.46 -1.09
N THR A 40 4.22 21.40 -1.72
CA THR A 40 3.12 21.62 -2.65
C THR A 40 1.91 22.13 -1.86
N LYS A 41 1.76 23.47 -1.80
CA LYS A 41 0.53 24.14 -1.36
C LYS A 41 -0.62 23.36 -1.96
N SER A 42 -1.55 22.91 -1.12
CA SER A 42 -2.71 22.10 -1.48
C SER A 42 -3.54 22.78 -2.57
N SER A 43 -3.11 22.63 -3.82
CA SER A 43 -3.63 23.33 -5.00
C SER A 43 -5.09 22.96 -5.26
N PHE A 44 -5.54 21.86 -4.65
CA PHE A 44 -6.89 21.34 -4.73
C PHE A 44 -7.59 21.26 -3.35
N ALA A 45 -7.07 21.95 -2.31
CA ALA A 45 -7.83 22.14 -1.08
C ALA A 45 -9.06 22.99 -1.35
N GLY A 46 -10.22 22.35 -1.43
CA GLY A 46 -11.35 22.99 -2.07
C GLY A 46 -12.29 21.93 -2.60
N TYR A 47 -11.67 20.96 -3.24
CA TYR A 47 -12.36 20.02 -4.07
C TYR A 47 -12.64 18.73 -3.32
N SER A 48 -13.69 18.08 -3.78
CA SER A 48 -14.17 16.80 -3.30
C SER A 48 -14.21 15.82 -4.46
N ALA A 49 -13.77 14.60 -4.18
CA ALA A 49 -13.83 13.50 -5.12
C ALA A 49 -14.54 12.32 -4.48
N VAL A 50 -15.38 11.64 -5.25
CA VAL A 50 -15.81 10.29 -4.94
C VAL A 50 -15.00 9.32 -5.78
N LEU A 51 -14.33 8.38 -5.11
CA LEU A 51 -13.71 7.23 -5.73
C LEU A 51 -14.73 6.10 -5.72
N LEU A 52 -15.06 5.55 -6.88
CA LEU A 52 -15.97 4.41 -6.95
C LEU A 52 -15.23 3.13 -6.56
N LYS A 53 -15.85 2.32 -5.69
CA LYS A 53 -15.37 0.99 -5.34
C LYS A 53 -15.58 0.06 -6.52
N SER A 54 -14.50 -0.55 -6.98
CA SER A 54 -14.58 -1.63 -7.95
C SER A 54 -15.01 -2.93 -7.27
N ASP A 55 -15.84 -3.71 -7.97
CA ASP A 55 -16.32 -5.05 -7.55
C ASP A 55 -15.15 -6.00 -7.28
N ILE A 56 -14.07 -5.73 -8.00
CA ILE A 56 -12.78 -6.35 -7.83
C ILE A 56 -11.96 -5.36 -7.00
N GLN A 57 -11.93 -5.53 -5.67
CA GLN A 57 -11.10 -4.73 -4.72
C GLN A 57 -9.59 -4.71 -5.02
N TRP A 58 -9.16 -5.22 -6.18
CA TRP A 58 -7.82 -5.66 -6.54
C TRP A 58 -6.87 -4.64 -7.09
N ASN A 59 -7.24 -3.37 -7.14
CA ASN A 59 -6.44 -2.45 -7.89
C ASN A 59 -5.78 -1.46 -6.93
N ALA A 60 -4.47 -1.65 -6.73
CA ALA A 60 -3.56 -0.67 -6.12
C ALA A 60 -3.87 0.75 -6.61
N TRP A 61 -4.34 0.87 -7.86
CA TRP A 61 -4.81 2.08 -8.51
C TRP A 61 -5.84 2.87 -7.73
N ASP A 62 -6.89 2.24 -7.18
CA ASP A 62 -7.91 2.98 -6.43
C ASP A 62 -7.26 3.57 -5.15
N SER A 63 -6.39 2.79 -4.50
CA SER A 63 -5.60 3.22 -3.34
C SER A 63 -4.61 4.35 -3.69
N THR A 64 -3.91 4.23 -4.81
CA THR A 64 -2.97 5.22 -5.34
C THR A 64 -3.70 6.50 -5.73
N MET A 65 -4.84 6.39 -6.41
CA MET A 65 -5.73 7.50 -6.73
C MET A 65 -6.17 8.23 -5.47
N TYR A 66 -6.68 7.47 -4.49
CA TYR A 66 -7.14 7.98 -3.21
C TYR A 66 -6.02 8.79 -2.52
N GLY A 67 -4.85 8.19 -2.38
CA GLY A 67 -3.71 8.85 -1.75
C GLY A 67 -3.21 10.06 -2.53
N THR A 68 -3.16 9.97 -3.87
CA THR A 68 -2.71 11.04 -4.78
C THR A 68 -3.62 12.28 -4.74
N LEU A 69 -4.94 12.07 -4.74
CA LEU A 69 -5.93 13.13 -4.61
C LEU A 69 -5.90 13.75 -3.21
N THR A 70 -5.78 12.91 -2.18
CA THR A 70 -5.74 13.42 -0.79
C THR A 70 -4.47 14.22 -0.51
N ARG A 71 -3.31 13.82 -1.06
CA ARG A 71 -2.04 14.59 -0.97
C ARG A 71 -2.19 16.01 -1.51
N ARG A 72 -2.99 16.17 -2.55
CA ARG A 72 -3.31 17.46 -3.19
C ARG A 72 -4.32 18.30 -2.39
N GLY A 73 -4.78 17.77 -1.25
CA GLY A 73 -5.71 18.40 -0.33
C GLY A 73 -7.18 18.18 -0.67
N MET A 74 -7.49 17.29 -1.61
CA MET A 74 -8.87 16.94 -1.93
C MET A 74 -9.49 16.10 -0.82
N GLU A 75 -10.79 16.27 -0.60
CA GLU A 75 -11.57 15.36 0.21
C GLU A 75 -12.01 14.18 -0.65
N VAL A 76 -11.51 12.99 -0.33
CA VAL A 76 -11.81 11.78 -1.10
C VAL A 76 -12.66 10.84 -0.26
N VAL A 77 -13.82 10.46 -0.78
CA VAL A 77 -14.70 9.45 -0.18
C VAL A 77 -14.74 8.23 -1.09
N TRP A 78 -14.86 7.04 -0.49
CA TRP A 78 -14.97 5.79 -1.22
C TRP A 78 -16.42 5.27 -1.15
N GLU A 79 -17.06 5.14 -2.30
CA GLU A 79 -18.50 4.80 -2.38
C GLU A 79 -18.75 3.68 -3.38
N GLU A 80 -19.81 2.91 -3.17
CA GLU A 80 -20.28 1.91 -4.14
C GLU A 80 -20.87 2.61 -5.38
N GLU A 81 -20.92 1.93 -6.52
CA GLU A 81 -21.53 2.44 -7.77
C GLU A 81 -22.97 2.96 -7.59
N SER A 82 -23.71 2.39 -6.62
CA SER A 82 -25.08 2.81 -6.30
C SER A 82 -25.22 4.29 -5.93
N ILE A 83 -24.12 4.98 -5.59
CA ILE A 83 -24.17 6.44 -5.38
C ILE A 83 -24.58 7.21 -6.65
N ILE A 84 -24.33 6.63 -7.83
CA ILE A 84 -24.68 7.20 -9.13
C ILE A 84 -26.20 7.18 -9.35
N ASP A 85 -26.90 6.23 -8.74
CA ASP A 85 -28.35 6.05 -8.90
C ASP A 85 -29.14 7.27 -8.38
N THR A 86 -28.50 8.13 -7.58
CA THR A 86 -29.10 9.33 -7.02
C THR A 86 -28.30 10.58 -7.42
N PRO A 87 -28.73 11.36 -8.43
CA PRO A 87 -28.01 12.56 -8.89
C PRO A 87 -27.72 13.58 -7.77
N ALA A 88 -28.61 13.70 -6.78
CA ALA A 88 -28.40 14.57 -5.62
C ALA A 88 -27.20 14.14 -4.76
N SER A 89 -26.92 12.82 -4.69
CA SER A 89 -25.75 12.28 -4.00
C SER A 89 -24.45 12.59 -4.73
N LEU A 90 -24.46 12.63 -6.07
CA LEU A 90 -23.29 13.00 -6.86
C LEU A 90 -23.04 14.52 -6.87
N ALA A 91 -24.08 15.34 -6.77
CA ALA A 91 -23.98 16.79 -6.86
C ALA A 91 -23.07 17.43 -5.80
N GLN A 92 -22.80 16.73 -4.70
CA GLN A 92 -21.89 17.19 -3.65
C GLN A 92 -20.40 17.07 -4.02
N TYR A 93 -20.06 16.28 -5.05
CA TYR A 93 -18.68 16.05 -5.47
C TYR A 93 -18.29 16.95 -6.64
N ASP A 94 -17.04 17.36 -6.69
CA ASP A 94 -16.48 18.06 -7.85
C ASP A 94 -16.01 17.07 -8.91
N MET A 95 -15.56 15.88 -8.47
CA MET A 95 -15.01 14.86 -9.34
C MET A 95 -15.49 13.45 -8.95
N ILE A 96 -15.65 12.59 -9.96
CA ILE A 96 -15.71 11.13 -9.80
C ILE A 96 -14.39 10.57 -10.33
N ALA A 97 -13.68 9.78 -9.54
CA ALA A 97 -12.53 9.01 -9.97
C ALA A 97 -12.86 7.52 -9.95
N MET A 98 -12.34 6.76 -10.92
CA MET A 98 -12.55 5.32 -10.97
C MET A 98 -11.48 4.60 -11.82
N ASN A 99 -11.34 3.30 -11.59
CA ASN A 99 -10.72 2.40 -12.56
C ASN A 99 -11.74 2.01 -13.63
N VAL A 100 -11.29 1.52 -14.77
CA VAL A 100 -12.15 1.25 -15.92
C VAL A 100 -13.06 0.01 -15.80
N ARG A 101 -13.01 -0.73 -14.69
CA ARG A 101 -13.66 -2.05 -14.53
C ARG A 101 -15.13 -2.01 -14.07
N HIS A 102 -15.89 -1.01 -14.50
CA HIS A 102 -17.28 -0.81 -14.06
C HIS A 102 -18.29 -1.09 -15.18
N LYS A 103 -19.36 -1.83 -14.85
CA LYS A 103 -20.47 -2.09 -15.78
C LYS A 103 -21.70 -1.31 -15.35
N PHE A 104 -21.78 -0.07 -15.84
CA PHE A 104 -22.91 0.79 -15.51
C PHE A 104 -24.21 0.36 -16.21
N THR A 105 -25.32 0.45 -15.47
CA THR A 105 -26.66 0.36 -16.04
C THR A 105 -26.98 1.60 -16.88
N PRO A 106 -27.96 1.55 -17.80
CA PRO A 106 -28.40 2.74 -18.53
C PRO A 106 -28.81 3.91 -17.62
N ALA A 107 -29.43 3.62 -16.47
CA ALA A 107 -29.81 4.65 -15.50
C ALA A 107 -28.58 5.33 -14.87
N GLN A 108 -27.54 4.55 -14.54
CA GLN A 108 -26.28 5.10 -14.04
C GLN A 108 -25.57 5.95 -15.09
N ILE A 109 -25.59 5.54 -16.36
CA ILE A 109 -25.05 6.36 -17.47
C ILE A 109 -25.76 7.73 -17.54
N GLU A 110 -27.08 7.78 -17.38
CA GLU A 110 -27.81 9.05 -17.31
C GLU A 110 -27.46 9.86 -16.06
N GLY A 111 -27.25 9.21 -14.91
CA GLY A 111 -26.73 9.85 -13.70
C GLY A 111 -25.38 10.52 -13.92
N LEU A 112 -24.44 9.84 -14.58
CA LEU A 112 -23.12 10.38 -14.94
C LEU A 112 -23.22 11.54 -15.94
N LYS A 113 -24.10 11.45 -16.94
CA LYS A 113 -24.38 12.57 -17.86
C LYS A 113 -24.94 13.79 -17.12
N SER A 114 -25.86 13.59 -16.19
CA SER A 114 -26.41 14.67 -15.36
C SER A 114 -25.32 15.33 -14.50
N PHE A 115 -24.44 14.53 -13.91
CA PHE A 115 -23.27 15.01 -13.16
C PHE A 115 -22.35 15.88 -14.03
N LEU A 116 -21.99 15.42 -15.23
CA LEU A 116 -21.20 16.19 -16.20
C LEU A 116 -21.92 17.48 -16.63
N ALA A 117 -23.22 17.43 -16.93
CA ALA A 117 -24.00 18.61 -17.30
C ALA A 117 -24.01 19.69 -16.20
N SER A 118 -23.84 19.29 -14.94
CA SER A 118 -23.71 20.19 -13.79
C SER A 118 -22.28 20.74 -13.56
N GLY A 119 -21.34 20.47 -14.46
CA GLY A 119 -19.94 20.88 -14.34
C GLY A 119 -19.05 19.95 -13.53
N GLY A 120 -19.46 18.69 -13.32
CA GLY A 120 -18.62 17.68 -12.68
C GLY A 120 -17.48 17.19 -13.58
N GLY A 121 -16.38 16.72 -12.97
CA GLY A 121 -15.28 16.06 -13.67
C GLY A 121 -15.30 14.54 -13.48
N ILE A 122 -15.07 13.76 -14.54
CA ILE A 122 -14.87 12.30 -14.42
C ILE A 122 -13.44 11.95 -14.83
N TYR A 123 -12.72 11.32 -13.92
CA TYR A 123 -11.37 10.80 -14.16
C TYR A 123 -11.37 9.28 -14.16
N ILE A 124 -10.80 8.70 -15.22
CA ILE A 124 -10.74 7.26 -15.42
C ILE A 124 -9.29 6.89 -15.69
N THR A 125 -8.77 5.96 -14.90
CA THR A 125 -7.53 5.26 -15.21
C THR A 125 -7.83 3.86 -15.73
N THR A 126 -7.22 3.50 -16.85
CA THR A 126 -7.30 2.14 -17.36
C THR A 126 -6.00 1.45 -17.04
N SER A 127 -5.98 0.75 -15.92
CA SER A 127 -4.79 0.06 -15.45
C SER A 127 -4.16 -0.79 -16.56
N PRO A 128 -2.84 -0.70 -16.75
CA PRO A 128 -2.12 -1.77 -17.39
C PRO A 128 -2.08 -2.94 -16.43
N CYS A 129 -2.96 -3.96 -16.54
CA CYS A 129 -2.60 -5.38 -16.37
C CYS A 129 -3.73 -6.43 -16.08
N TRP A 130 -3.39 -7.67 -16.48
CA TRP A 130 -3.94 -9.01 -16.16
C TRP A 130 -5.42 -9.30 -16.47
N GLY A 131 -5.71 -9.61 -17.74
CA GLY A 131 -6.55 -10.77 -18.06
C GLY A 131 -8.07 -10.64 -18.01
N GLY A 132 -8.65 -9.45 -18.22
CA GLY A 132 -10.10 -9.30 -18.39
C GLY A 132 -10.47 -8.69 -19.74
N ASN A 133 -11.22 -9.41 -20.58
CA ASN A 133 -11.70 -8.88 -21.87
C ASN A 133 -12.94 -7.98 -21.72
N ASP A 134 -13.66 -8.05 -20.60
CA ASP A 134 -14.94 -7.38 -20.37
C ASP A 134 -14.83 -6.21 -19.37
N LEU A 135 -14.05 -5.18 -19.70
CA LEU A 135 -13.78 -4.12 -18.74
C LEU A 135 -14.84 -3.01 -18.75
N ILE A 136 -15.44 -2.66 -19.90
CA ILE A 136 -16.20 -1.41 -20.04
C ILE A 136 -17.46 -1.62 -20.89
N ASN A 137 -18.60 -1.06 -20.47
CA ASN A 137 -19.75 -0.98 -21.36
C ASN A 137 -19.49 0.04 -22.50
N GLU A 138 -20.04 -0.22 -23.68
CA GLU A 138 -19.82 0.66 -24.85
C GLU A 138 -20.39 2.07 -24.63
N ASP A 139 -21.47 2.19 -23.85
CA ASP A 139 -22.14 3.47 -23.62
C ASP A 139 -21.30 4.42 -22.76
N PHE A 140 -20.54 3.92 -21.79
CA PHE A 140 -19.60 4.70 -20.99
C PHE A 140 -18.36 5.09 -21.80
N LEU A 141 -17.87 4.21 -22.67
CA LEU A 141 -16.80 4.58 -23.61
C LEU A 141 -17.22 5.75 -24.50
N ARG A 142 -18.43 5.66 -25.06
CA ARG A 142 -19.01 6.74 -25.88
C ARG A 142 -19.20 8.02 -25.07
N LEU A 143 -19.60 7.90 -23.80
CA LEU A 143 -19.64 9.03 -22.88
C LEU A 143 -18.27 9.70 -22.83
N CYS A 144 -17.19 8.94 -22.66
CA CYS A 144 -15.81 9.43 -22.56
C CYS A 144 -15.15 9.79 -23.90
N GLY A 145 -15.84 9.62 -25.03
CA GLY A 145 -15.33 9.98 -26.35
C GLY A 145 -14.66 8.87 -27.16
N ALA A 146 -14.68 7.64 -26.66
CA ALA A 146 -14.19 6.46 -27.36
C ALA A 146 -15.33 5.70 -28.05
N GLU A 147 -15.09 5.18 -29.25
CA GLU A 147 -16.00 4.25 -29.92
C GLU A 147 -15.75 2.80 -29.50
N SER A 148 -14.48 2.44 -29.36
CA SER A 148 -14.02 1.11 -28.97
C SER A 148 -12.63 1.20 -28.34
N TYR A 149 -12.16 0.08 -27.80
CA TYR A 149 -10.80 -0.06 -27.29
C TYR A 149 -10.14 -1.34 -27.80
N SER A 150 -8.82 -1.40 -27.69
CA SER A 150 -8.04 -2.64 -27.85
C SER A 150 -6.85 -2.65 -26.90
N PHE A 151 -6.35 -3.84 -26.56
CA PHE A 151 -5.15 -3.97 -25.75
C PHE A 151 -3.90 -4.00 -26.63
N LEU A 152 -2.84 -3.35 -26.18
CA LEU A 152 -1.55 -3.35 -26.85
C LEU A 152 -0.40 -3.34 -25.84
N LYS A 153 0.76 -3.85 -26.25
CA LYS A 153 1.99 -3.73 -25.47
C LYS A 153 2.82 -2.55 -25.96
N ILE A 154 3.18 -1.65 -25.06
CA ILE A 154 4.05 -0.51 -25.38
C ILE A 154 5.33 -0.50 -24.57
N LYS A 155 6.40 -0.04 -25.21
CA LYS A 155 7.68 0.28 -24.58
C LYS A 155 7.93 1.78 -24.52
N GLU A 156 7.13 2.54 -25.25
CA GLU A 156 7.25 3.97 -25.39
C GLU A 156 5.88 4.60 -25.61
N LEU A 157 5.75 5.84 -25.20
CA LEU A 157 4.59 6.67 -25.48
C LEU A 157 5.03 8.08 -25.86
N THR A 158 4.12 8.81 -26.49
CA THR A 158 4.28 10.21 -26.82
C THR A 158 3.19 11.01 -26.11
N LEU A 159 3.62 11.90 -25.24
CA LEU A 159 2.79 12.96 -24.68
C LEU A 159 2.52 13.98 -25.79
N MET A 160 1.25 14.20 -26.13
CA MET A 160 0.85 15.16 -27.17
C MET A 160 0.76 16.56 -26.58
N ASP A 161 0.94 17.60 -27.39
CA ASP A 161 0.67 18.98 -26.94
C ASP A 161 -0.82 19.13 -26.58
N SER A 162 -1.09 19.38 -25.30
CA SER A 162 -2.44 19.33 -24.74
C SER A 162 -2.51 20.05 -23.38
N PRO A 163 -3.71 20.31 -22.83
CA PRO A 163 -3.84 20.84 -21.48
C PRO A 163 -3.11 20.02 -20.41
N LEU A 164 -2.97 18.71 -20.61
CA LEU A 164 -2.30 17.80 -19.68
C LEU A 164 -0.79 18.00 -19.65
N THR A 165 -0.22 18.33 -20.80
CA THR A 165 1.23 18.43 -21.03
C THR A 165 1.71 19.88 -21.06
N GLU A 166 0.86 20.81 -20.61
CA GLU A 166 1.15 22.24 -20.55
C GLU A 166 2.49 22.50 -19.82
N GLY A 167 3.45 23.02 -20.59
CA GLY A 167 4.81 23.32 -20.14
C GLY A 167 5.85 22.22 -20.35
N PHE A 168 5.49 21.11 -21.00
CA PHE A 168 6.41 20.06 -21.45
C PHE A 168 6.50 19.98 -22.98
N GLY A 169 5.43 20.35 -23.68
CA GLY A 169 5.32 20.16 -25.13
C GLY A 169 5.25 18.67 -25.50
N GLN A 170 5.38 18.37 -26.79
CA GLN A 170 5.38 16.99 -27.25
C GLN A 170 6.64 16.27 -26.77
N THR A 171 6.48 15.26 -25.94
CA THR A 171 7.59 14.54 -25.31
C THR A 171 7.44 13.04 -25.49
N LYS A 172 8.49 12.40 -25.99
CA LYS A 172 8.57 10.94 -26.10
C LYS A 172 9.15 10.36 -24.82
N LEU A 173 8.48 9.37 -24.25
CA LEU A 173 8.88 8.72 -23.02
C LEU A 173 9.11 7.24 -23.25
N LEU A 174 10.23 6.75 -22.73
CA LEU A 174 10.53 5.33 -22.64
C LEU A 174 9.97 4.80 -21.33
N LEU A 175 9.17 3.76 -21.43
CA LEU A 175 8.58 3.10 -20.27
C LEU A 175 9.64 2.22 -19.62
N PRO A 176 9.68 2.18 -18.27
CA PRO A 176 10.67 1.38 -17.59
C PRO A 176 10.48 -0.10 -17.93
N ILE A 177 11.61 -0.80 -18.13
CA ILE A 177 11.63 -2.25 -18.37
C ILE A 177 11.25 -3.01 -17.07
N TRP A 178 11.33 -2.32 -15.94
CA TRP A 178 11.06 -2.84 -14.60
C TRP A 178 9.84 -2.17 -13.99
N VAL A 179 8.90 -3.00 -13.55
CA VAL A 179 7.69 -2.59 -12.86
C VAL A 179 7.50 -3.50 -11.65
N GLY A 180 7.81 -3.00 -10.46
CA GLY A 180 7.82 -3.82 -9.23
C GLY A 180 8.71 -5.05 -9.37
N HIS A 181 8.16 -6.25 -9.13
CA HIS A 181 8.84 -7.54 -9.34
C HIS A 181 8.76 -8.08 -10.76
N THR A 182 8.01 -7.42 -11.64
CA THR A 182 7.75 -7.92 -12.98
C THR A 182 8.74 -7.32 -13.97
N TRP A 183 9.45 -8.21 -14.64
CA TRP A 183 10.33 -7.85 -15.75
C TRP A 183 9.54 -8.01 -17.04
N ASN A 184 9.27 -6.89 -17.72
CA ASN A 184 8.51 -6.92 -18.95
C ASN A 184 9.33 -6.37 -20.11
N THR A 185 10.25 -7.20 -20.62
CA THR A 185 11.05 -6.88 -21.82
C THR A 185 10.20 -6.66 -23.07
N GLU A 186 8.94 -7.09 -23.06
CA GLU A 186 7.99 -6.94 -24.17
C GLU A 186 7.23 -5.61 -24.13
N GLY A 187 7.30 -4.86 -23.04
CA GLY A 187 6.55 -3.62 -22.84
C GLY A 187 5.27 -3.84 -22.02
N ILE A 188 4.71 -2.77 -21.48
CA ILE A 188 3.53 -2.82 -20.60
C ILE A 188 2.24 -2.97 -21.41
N ASP A 189 1.33 -3.83 -20.95
CA ASP A 189 0.00 -4.00 -21.54
C ASP A 189 -0.86 -2.79 -21.21
N VAL A 190 -1.34 -2.03 -22.19
CA VAL A 190 -2.21 -0.86 -22.00
C VAL A 190 -3.45 -0.97 -22.89
N MET A 191 -4.50 -0.23 -22.55
CA MET A 191 -5.63 0.01 -23.45
C MET A 191 -5.31 1.14 -24.41
N SER A 192 -5.67 0.96 -25.68
CA SER A 192 -5.82 2.03 -26.65
C SER A 192 -7.27 2.26 -27.00
N PHE A 193 -7.58 3.45 -27.49
CA PHE A 193 -8.94 3.88 -27.78
C PHE A 193 -9.05 4.36 -29.22
N VAL A 194 -10.13 3.96 -29.87
CA VAL A 194 -10.59 4.58 -31.12
C VAL A 194 -11.37 5.83 -30.74
N VAL A 195 -10.76 6.99 -30.95
CA VAL A 195 -11.37 8.28 -30.58
C VAL A 195 -12.45 8.65 -31.58
N LYS A 196 -13.67 8.87 -31.10
CA LYS A 196 -14.80 9.33 -31.90
C LYS A 196 -15.07 10.82 -31.72
N ASP A 197 -14.98 11.27 -30.47
CA ASP A 197 -15.32 12.63 -30.07
C ASP A 197 -14.46 12.99 -28.86
N GLY A 198 -13.47 13.86 -29.03
CA GLY A 198 -12.49 14.20 -27.98
C GLY A 198 -11.08 14.37 -28.53
N ASN A 199 -10.15 14.72 -27.64
CA ASN A 199 -8.76 14.99 -27.97
C ASN A 199 -7.87 13.87 -27.44
N SER A 200 -7.11 13.24 -28.35
CA SER A 200 -6.05 12.30 -27.99
C SER A 200 -4.89 13.06 -27.33
N VAL A 201 -4.52 12.65 -26.12
CA VAL A 201 -3.49 13.33 -25.31
C VAL A 201 -2.22 12.54 -25.10
N ILE A 202 -2.30 11.23 -25.27
CA ILE A 202 -1.18 10.31 -25.19
C ILE A 202 -1.32 9.35 -26.37
N ARG A 203 -0.22 9.06 -27.06
CA ARG A 203 -0.19 8.09 -28.15
C ARG A 203 0.93 7.07 -27.97
N ASP A 204 0.74 5.88 -28.52
CA ASP A 204 1.85 4.94 -28.71
C ASP A 204 2.72 5.34 -29.90
N ASN A 205 3.68 4.49 -30.25
CA ASN A 205 4.58 4.65 -31.40
C ASN A 205 3.90 4.47 -32.76
N GLU A 206 2.74 3.82 -32.80
CA GLU A 206 1.91 3.63 -33.99
C GLU A 206 0.86 4.75 -34.14
N GLY A 207 0.83 5.71 -33.20
CA GLY A 207 -0.11 6.81 -33.18
C GLY A 207 -1.50 6.47 -32.61
N LYS A 208 -1.70 5.28 -32.04
CA LYS A 208 -2.95 4.88 -31.38
C LYS A 208 -3.11 5.68 -30.09
N SER A 209 -4.34 6.11 -29.81
CA SER A 209 -4.62 6.92 -28.63
C SER A 209 -4.59 6.09 -27.36
N LEU A 210 -3.82 6.52 -26.37
CA LEU A 210 -3.73 5.93 -25.02
C LEU A 210 -4.42 6.79 -23.96
N GLY A 211 -4.99 7.93 -24.36
CA GLY A 211 -5.79 8.76 -23.48
C GLY A 211 -6.64 9.77 -24.23
N ILE A 212 -7.81 10.08 -23.70
CA ILE A 212 -8.79 10.98 -24.31
C ILE A 212 -9.24 12.02 -23.29
N LEU A 213 -9.32 13.28 -23.73
CA LEU A 213 -10.05 14.33 -23.06
C LEU A 213 -11.32 14.69 -23.84
N LYS A 214 -12.43 14.86 -23.13
CA LYS A 214 -13.69 15.30 -23.73
C LYS A 214 -14.46 16.29 -22.85
N GLU A 215 -15.03 17.31 -23.50
CA GLU A 215 -15.88 18.30 -22.85
C GLU A 215 -17.37 17.94 -23.02
N HIS A 216 -18.16 18.24 -21.98
CA HIS A 216 -19.59 17.98 -21.88
C HIS A 216 -20.33 19.26 -21.44
N GLY A 217 -20.26 20.31 -22.25
CA GLY A 217 -20.74 21.62 -21.86
C GLY A 217 -19.89 22.17 -20.71
N GLN A 218 -20.42 22.16 -19.48
CA GLN A 218 -19.68 22.62 -18.29
C GLN A 218 -18.79 21.52 -17.67
N GLY A 219 -19.09 20.24 -17.89
CA GLY A 219 -18.35 19.12 -17.32
C GLY A 219 -17.31 18.53 -18.28
N ARG A 220 -16.46 17.64 -17.76
CA ARG A 220 -15.31 17.10 -18.50
C ARG A 220 -15.01 15.65 -18.11
N THR A 221 -14.57 14.85 -19.07
CA THR A 221 -14.09 13.48 -18.83
C THR A 221 -12.65 13.33 -19.29
N ALA A 222 -11.82 12.65 -18.51
CA ALA A 222 -10.48 12.23 -18.89
C ALA A 222 -10.33 10.73 -18.67
N ILE A 223 -9.95 10.01 -19.72
CA ILE A 223 -9.61 8.58 -19.66
C ILE A 223 -8.15 8.41 -20.06
N LEU A 224 -7.32 7.86 -19.17
CA LEU A 224 -5.87 7.69 -19.38
C LEU A 224 -5.48 6.23 -19.12
N SER A 225 -4.79 5.63 -20.08
CA SER A 225 -4.29 4.25 -20.00
C SER A 225 -2.92 4.12 -19.37
N VAL A 226 -2.19 5.22 -19.39
CA VAL A 226 -0.94 5.41 -18.67
C VAL A 226 -1.20 6.57 -17.74
N SER A 227 -1.52 6.27 -16.50
CA SER A 227 -2.04 7.29 -15.61
C SER A 227 -0.93 7.91 -14.74
N PRO A 228 -0.87 9.24 -14.62
CA PRO A 228 0.30 9.93 -14.05
C PRO A 228 0.48 9.68 -12.54
N GLU A 229 -0.56 9.27 -11.83
CA GLU A 229 -0.50 8.88 -10.42
C GLU A 229 0.32 7.59 -10.20
N ASN A 230 0.59 6.85 -11.28
CA ASN A 230 1.25 5.55 -11.28
C ASN A 230 2.68 5.63 -11.76
N TYR A 231 3.38 6.67 -11.32
CA TYR A 231 4.58 7.12 -11.97
C TYR A 231 5.72 6.08 -11.99
N LYS A 232 5.81 5.15 -11.03
CA LYS A 232 6.78 4.03 -11.11
C LYS A 232 6.59 3.11 -12.31
N PHE A 233 5.37 2.97 -12.80
CA PHE A 233 5.04 2.08 -13.92
C PHE A 233 5.39 2.71 -15.26
N CYS A 234 5.48 4.04 -15.30
CA CYS A 234 5.38 4.79 -16.54
C CYS A 234 6.47 5.85 -16.72
N PHE A 235 7.16 6.24 -15.66
CA PHE A 235 8.16 7.31 -15.68
C PHE A 235 9.41 6.88 -14.90
N PRO A 236 10.62 7.12 -15.45
CA PRO A 236 11.86 6.99 -14.68
C PRO A 236 11.84 7.88 -13.42
N ASP A 237 12.61 7.53 -12.39
CA ASP A 237 12.71 8.34 -11.15
C ASP A 237 13.12 9.80 -11.43
N SER A 238 13.83 10.07 -12.53
CA SER A 238 14.19 11.44 -12.97
C SER A 238 13.01 12.28 -13.47
N GLU A 239 11.87 11.66 -13.77
CA GLU A 239 10.71 12.26 -14.43
C GLU A 239 9.47 12.34 -13.51
N VAL A 240 9.60 12.04 -12.21
CA VAL A 240 8.49 12.04 -11.24
C VAL A 240 7.77 13.39 -11.18
N LEU A 241 8.53 14.49 -11.26
CA LEU A 241 7.97 15.84 -11.28
C LEU A 241 7.09 16.10 -12.51
N MET A 242 7.37 15.44 -13.63
CA MET A 242 6.55 15.54 -14.83
C MET A 242 5.21 14.83 -14.62
N ALA A 243 5.21 13.60 -14.10
CA ALA A 243 3.98 12.86 -13.83
C ALA A 243 3.06 13.62 -12.86
N ASP A 244 3.62 14.16 -11.77
CA ASP A 244 2.86 14.94 -10.81
C ASP A 244 2.24 16.20 -11.42
N ARG A 245 2.98 16.89 -12.29
CA ARG A 245 2.49 18.08 -12.99
C ARG A 245 1.44 17.72 -14.05
N ILE A 246 1.58 16.61 -14.76
CA ILE A 246 0.56 16.11 -15.71
C ILE A 246 -0.74 15.79 -14.95
N PHE A 247 -0.65 15.17 -13.78
CA PHE A 247 -1.83 14.91 -12.95
C PHE A 247 -2.50 16.20 -12.49
N ASP A 248 -1.70 17.15 -11.97
CA ASP A 248 -2.17 18.48 -11.60
C ASP A 248 -2.89 19.18 -12.75
N ASN A 249 -2.31 19.12 -13.95
CA ASN A 249 -2.91 19.68 -15.16
C ASN A 249 -4.21 18.96 -15.52
N THR A 250 -4.27 17.62 -15.36
CA THR A 250 -5.49 16.84 -15.55
C THR A 250 -6.59 17.29 -14.60
N LEU A 251 -6.28 17.46 -13.31
CA LEU A 251 -7.25 17.91 -12.31
C LEU A 251 -7.74 19.34 -12.56
N ARG A 252 -6.84 20.27 -12.91
CA ARG A 252 -7.23 21.65 -13.28
C ARG A 252 -8.11 21.65 -14.52
N TRP A 253 -7.78 20.80 -15.49
CA TRP A 253 -8.59 20.64 -16.68
C TRP A 253 -9.95 20.04 -16.34
N LEU A 254 -10.04 19.00 -15.51
CA LEU A 254 -11.34 18.41 -15.14
C LEU A 254 -12.26 19.35 -14.36
N MET A 255 -11.70 20.31 -13.62
CA MET A 255 -12.45 21.16 -12.70
C MET A 255 -12.22 22.67 -12.96
N PRO A 256 -12.61 23.19 -14.14
CA PRO A 256 -12.28 24.56 -14.58
C PRO A 256 -13.01 25.67 -13.81
N GLY A 257 -14.15 25.37 -13.20
CA GLY A 257 -15.08 26.35 -12.62
C GLY A 257 -14.75 26.85 -11.21
N GLY A 258 -13.58 26.48 -10.66
CA GLY A 258 -13.36 26.58 -9.21
C GLY A 258 -14.13 25.49 -8.45
N HIS A 259 -13.89 25.36 -7.15
CA HIS A 259 -14.61 24.39 -6.33
C HIS A 259 -16.07 24.82 -6.14
N LYS A 260 -17.02 23.87 -6.19
CA LYS A 260 -18.41 24.16 -5.85
C LYS A 260 -18.49 24.47 -4.35
N GLU A 261 -19.13 25.58 -3.95
CA GLU A 261 -19.45 25.84 -2.53
C GLU A 261 -20.60 24.92 -2.04
N ASN A 262 -20.56 23.63 -2.38
CA ASN A 262 -21.47 22.63 -1.82
C ASN A 262 -20.99 22.27 -0.41
N LEU A 263 -21.31 23.18 0.52
CA LEU A 263 -21.00 23.07 1.94
C LEU A 263 -21.82 21.96 2.59
N ARG A 264 -21.22 20.80 2.89
CA ARG A 264 -21.53 19.94 4.07
C ARG A 264 -20.54 18.78 4.21
N PRO A 265 -20.31 18.23 5.43
CA PRO A 265 -21.32 17.95 6.48
C PRO A 265 -21.30 18.96 7.64
N ASN A 266 -22.43 19.16 8.34
CA ASN A 266 -22.49 19.86 9.64
C ASN A 266 -21.85 19.02 10.76
N VAL A 267 -20.74 18.35 10.45
CA VAL A 267 -20.01 17.42 11.30
C VAL A 267 -18.53 17.69 11.06
N ILE A 268 -17.79 17.98 12.12
CA ILE A 268 -16.34 17.88 12.09
C ILE A 268 -15.93 16.51 12.61
N GLN A 269 -14.79 16.03 12.16
CA GLN A 269 -14.10 14.90 12.76
C GLN A 269 -12.96 15.46 13.59
N VAL A 270 -12.87 15.09 14.86
CA VAL A 270 -11.75 15.44 15.74
C VAL A 270 -10.85 14.22 15.87
N ASN A 271 -9.59 14.39 15.49
CA ASN A 271 -8.63 13.31 15.46
C ASN A 271 -7.85 13.26 16.77
N LEU A 272 -7.69 12.06 17.30
CA LEU A 272 -6.95 11.71 18.50
C LEU A 272 -5.86 10.69 18.13
N PRO A 273 -4.79 10.57 18.94
CA PRO A 273 -3.91 9.40 18.86
C PRO A 273 -4.74 8.11 18.93
N ARG A 274 -4.44 7.08 18.11
CA ARG A 274 -5.21 5.81 18.07
C ARG A 274 -5.47 5.20 19.46
N ARG A 275 -4.49 5.34 20.36
CA ARG A 275 -4.51 4.81 21.72
C ARG A 275 -5.37 5.61 22.72
N ALA A 276 -5.97 6.71 22.31
CA ALA A 276 -6.94 7.43 23.12
C ALA A 276 -8.24 6.61 23.20
N GLU A 277 -8.60 6.06 24.36
CA GLU A 277 -9.88 5.37 24.50
C GLU A 277 -10.96 6.38 24.94
N VAL A 278 -11.76 6.87 23.99
CA VAL A 278 -12.78 7.90 24.23
C VAL A 278 -13.81 7.47 25.27
N VAL A 279 -14.02 8.33 26.26
CA VAL A 279 -14.98 8.16 27.35
C VAL A 279 -16.21 9.05 27.16
N SER A 280 -16.01 10.32 26.79
CA SER A 280 -17.14 11.25 26.60
C SER A 280 -16.78 12.43 25.68
N VAL A 281 -17.78 13.00 25.03
CA VAL A 281 -17.64 14.07 24.04
C VAL A 281 -18.65 15.19 24.34
N PHE A 282 -18.19 16.44 24.32
CA PHE A 282 -19.00 17.62 24.58
C PHE A 282 -18.79 18.69 23.51
N LEU A 283 -19.85 19.40 23.16
CA LEU A 283 -19.84 20.65 22.39
C LEU A 283 -20.48 21.76 23.24
N ASP A 284 -19.70 22.79 23.58
CA ASP A 284 -20.12 23.89 24.47
C ASP A 284 -20.72 23.38 25.78
N ASN A 285 -20.02 22.44 26.42
CA ASN A 285 -20.42 21.74 27.66
C ASN A 285 -21.71 20.90 27.56
N LYS A 286 -22.33 20.79 26.38
CA LYS A 286 -23.44 19.88 26.15
C LYS A 286 -22.90 18.53 25.68
N PRO A 287 -23.32 17.41 26.27
CA PRO A 287 -22.88 16.10 25.81
C PRO A 287 -23.36 15.85 24.38
N VAL A 288 -22.46 15.38 23.53
CA VAL A 288 -22.83 14.83 22.22
C VAL A 288 -23.40 13.45 22.47
N LYS A 289 -24.68 13.26 22.14
CA LYS A 289 -25.33 11.95 22.25
C LYS A 289 -24.72 11.03 21.19
N GLU A 290 -24.29 9.84 21.60
CA GLU A 290 -23.80 8.77 20.73
C GLU A 290 -22.71 9.24 19.74
N PRO A 291 -21.55 9.71 20.25
CA PRO A 291 -20.47 10.12 19.37
C PRO A 291 -20.01 8.92 18.53
N VAL A 292 -19.93 9.11 17.21
CA VAL A 292 -19.37 8.08 16.31
C VAL A 292 -17.86 8.15 16.41
N VAL A 293 -17.27 7.12 17.01
CA VAL A 293 -15.82 6.93 17.13
C VAL A 293 -15.39 5.88 16.12
N ARG A 294 -14.32 6.14 15.36
CA ARG A 294 -13.74 5.18 14.40
C ARG A 294 -12.23 5.17 14.51
N CYS A 295 -11.61 3.99 14.51
CA CYS A 295 -10.16 3.87 14.39
C CYS A 295 -9.75 3.75 12.93
N VAL A 296 -8.85 4.60 12.46
CA VAL A 296 -8.30 4.54 11.09
C VAL A 296 -6.80 4.75 11.18
N GLY A 297 -6.05 3.67 10.97
CA GLY A 297 -4.59 3.72 11.03
C GLY A 297 -4.09 4.21 12.40
N SER A 298 -3.23 5.23 12.42
CA SER A 298 -2.63 5.84 13.62
C SER A 298 -3.54 6.84 14.34
N LEU A 299 -4.77 7.04 13.86
CA LEU A 299 -5.75 7.95 14.46
C LEU A 299 -6.98 7.21 14.99
N GLN A 300 -7.55 7.79 16.05
CA GLN A 300 -8.94 7.60 16.41
C GLN A 300 -9.71 8.89 16.10
N THR A 301 -10.78 8.77 15.33
CA THR A 301 -11.56 9.91 14.83
C THR A 301 -12.91 9.97 15.55
N VAL A 302 -13.31 11.16 15.99
CA VAL A 302 -14.58 11.38 16.70
C VAL A 302 -15.43 12.35 15.89
N SER A 303 -16.59 11.89 15.44
CA SER A 303 -17.55 12.74 14.71
C SER A 303 -18.34 13.62 15.67
N VAL A 304 -18.26 14.94 15.48
CA VAL A 304 -18.92 15.95 16.31
C VAL A 304 -19.88 16.77 15.45
N PRO A 305 -21.22 16.70 15.69
CA PRO A 305 -22.18 17.50 14.98
C PRO A 305 -22.05 18.97 15.37
N VAL A 306 -21.84 19.86 14.40
CA VAL A 306 -21.59 21.29 14.57
C VAL A 306 -22.64 22.18 13.92
N ALA A 307 -23.79 21.61 13.54
CA ALA A 307 -24.92 22.35 12.94
C ALA A 307 -25.40 23.55 13.79
N SER A 308 -25.25 23.47 15.11
CA SER A 308 -25.64 24.51 16.05
C SER A 308 -24.69 25.71 16.08
N VAL A 309 -23.47 25.56 15.55
CA VAL A 309 -22.44 26.62 15.59
C VAL A 309 -22.62 27.54 14.38
N LYS A 310 -23.23 28.71 14.63
CA LYS A 310 -23.52 29.70 13.57
C LYS A 310 -22.24 30.27 12.94
N PRO A 311 -22.28 30.71 11.67
CA PRO A 311 -21.18 31.45 11.04
C PRO A 311 -20.65 32.59 11.89
N GLY A 312 -19.33 32.73 11.92
CA GLY A 312 -18.58 33.71 12.72
C GLY A 312 -18.40 33.33 14.20
N LYS A 313 -19.16 32.37 14.73
CA LYS A 313 -19.12 31.97 16.15
C LYS A 313 -18.07 30.90 16.43
N THR A 314 -17.64 30.87 17.69
CA THR A 314 -16.74 29.87 18.25
C THR A 314 -17.53 28.90 19.11
N ALA A 315 -17.11 27.64 19.09
CA ALA A 315 -17.57 26.60 20.00
C ALA A 315 -16.37 25.87 20.60
N THR A 316 -16.58 25.23 21.75
CA THR A 316 -15.56 24.40 22.41
C THR A 316 -15.95 22.93 22.29
N VAL A 317 -15.07 22.13 21.69
CA VAL A 317 -15.18 20.67 21.73
C VAL A 317 -14.26 20.16 22.83
N LYS A 318 -14.82 19.33 23.71
CA LYS A 318 -14.06 18.64 24.76
C LYS A 318 -14.28 17.15 24.61
N ILE A 319 -13.19 16.39 24.52
CA ILE A 319 -13.21 14.94 24.46
C ILE A 319 -12.40 14.42 25.64
N THR A 320 -12.97 13.57 26.47
CA THR A 320 -12.25 12.86 27.53
C THR A 320 -11.97 11.44 27.09
N TYR A 321 -10.84 10.90 27.51
CA TYR A 321 -10.40 9.54 27.21
C TYR A 321 -9.64 8.95 28.40
N LYS A 322 -9.43 7.62 28.41
CA LYS A 322 -8.53 7.01 29.41
C LYS A 322 -7.13 7.60 29.28
N PRO A 323 -6.39 7.77 30.41
CA PRO A 323 -5.04 8.33 30.38
C PRO A 323 -4.14 7.67 29.33
N LEU A 324 -3.58 8.49 28.45
CA LEU A 324 -2.64 8.08 27.43
C LEU A 324 -1.36 7.55 28.08
N SER A 325 -0.90 6.39 27.60
CA SER A 325 0.43 5.85 27.94
C SER A 325 1.58 6.72 27.38
N LYS A 326 2.84 6.39 27.66
CA LYS A 326 4.00 7.02 27.00
C LYS A 326 4.47 6.29 25.74
N ALA A 327 3.59 5.50 25.12
CA ALA A 327 3.92 4.74 23.92
C ALA A 327 4.00 5.65 22.67
N ARG A 328 4.89 5.28 21.74
CA ARG A 328 4.95 5.86 20.39
C ARG A 328 3.63 5.64 19.65
N ASN A 329 3.32 6.53 18.72
CA ASN A 329 2.16 6.38 17.84
C ASN A 329 2.50 5.62 16.56
N ILE A 330 3.78 5.61 16.18
CA ILE A 330 4.30 4.89 15.03
C ILE A 330 5.26 3.79 15.48
N GLU A 331 4.95 2.56 15.09
CA GLU A 331 5.85 1.42 15.18
C GLU A 331 6.75 1.37 13.94
N THR A 332 8.05 1.17 14.16
CA THR A 332 9.06 0.95 13.11
C THR A 332 9.38 -0.53 12.99
N TRP A 333 9.27 -1.06 11.77
CA TRP A 333 9.35 -2.49 11.47
C TRP A 333 10.53 -2.82 10.54
N VAL A 334 11.17 -3.96 10.78
CA VAL A 334 12.07 -4.59 9.78
C VAL A 334 11.62 -6.02 9.58
N HIS A 335 11.33 -6.38 8.34
CA HIS A 335 11.19 -7.77 7.94
C HIS A 335 12.41 -8.22 7.18
N HIS A 336 12.84 -9.45 7.45
CA HIS A 336 13.95 -10.08 6.73
C HIS A 336 13.71 -11.58 6.64
N PRO A 337 14.20 -12.25 5.59
CA PRO A 337 14.23 -13.71 5.57
C PRO A 337 15.21 -14.21 6.66
N GLY A 338 14.78 -15.12 7.54
CA GLY A 338 15.52 -15.40 8.79
C GLY A 338 16.85 -16.13 8.62
N GLY A 339 17.05 -16.86 7.52
CA GLY A 339 18.33 -17.53 7.23
C GLY A 339 19.50 -16.57 7.09
N GLU A 340 19.20 -15.32 6.79
CA GLU A 340 20.22 -14.34 6.44
C GLU A 340 20.83 -13.68 7.68
N PHE A 341 20.07 -13.48 8.75
CA PHE A 341 20.59 -12.86 9.97
C PHE A 341 21.69 -13.72 10.60
N CYS A 342 21.45 -15.02 10.77
CA CYS A 342 22.50 -15.95 11.24
C CYS A 342 23.63 -16.14 10.21
N SER A 343 23.42 -15.73 8.96
CA SER A 343 24.45 -15.78 7.93
C SER A 343 25.40 -14.57 7.98
N VAL A 344 24.89 -13.41 8.41
CA VAL A 344 25.60 -12.12 8.44
C VAL A 344 26.12 -11.80 9.85
N PHE A 345 25.31 -12.04 10.88
CA PHE A 345 25.65 -11.80 12.28
C PHE A 345 26.08 -13.09 12.95
N LYS A 346 27.24 -13.07 13.61
CA LYS A 346 27.80 -14.25 14.27
C LYS A 346 27.03 -14.59 15.54
N THR A 347 26.47 -13.57 16.20
CA THR A 347 25.72 -13.72 17.43
C THR A 347 24.36 -13.03 17.34
N PRO A 348 23.37 -13.49 18.11
CA PRO A 348 22.09 -12.79 18.25
C PRO A 348 22.24 -11.34 18.74
N SER A 349 23.16 -11.07 19.67
CA SER A 349 23.39 -9.71 20.18
C SER A 349 23.85 -8.74 19.08
N GLU A 350 24.76 -9.17 18.18
CA GLU A 350 25.19 -8.35 17.03
C GLU A 350 24.02 -7.98 16.10
N ALA A 351 23.11 -8.94 15.88
CA ALA A 351 21.92 -8.71 15.08
C ALA A 351 20.98 -7.70 15.73
N VAL A 352 20.78 -7.79 17.06
CA VAL A 352 19.95 -6.85 17.80
C VAL A 352 20.60 -5.47 17.93
N ASP A 353 21.94 -5.39 18.02
CA ASP A 353 22.68 -4.12 17.94
C ASP A 353 22.40 -3.38 16.63
N PHE A 354 22.36 -4.13 15.53
CA PHE A 354 22.00 -3.59 14.22
C PHE A 354 20.56 -3.05 14.21
N LEU A 355 19.59 -3.79 14.73
CA LEU A 355 18.20 -3.32 14.81
C LEU A 355 18.04 -2.07 15.68
N VAL A 356 18.76 -2.00 16.80
CA VAL A 356 18.76 -0.80 17.66
C VAL A 356 19.35 0.39 16.93
N ARG A 357 20.44 0.22 16.17
CA ARG A 357 21.01 1.29 15.35
C ARG A 357 20.02 1.86 14.33
N LEU A 358 19.13 1.02 13.82
CA LEU A 358 18.08 1.43 12.89
C LEU A 358 16.85 2.04 13.59
N ASN A 359 16.79 2.10 14.92
CA ASN A 359 15.62 2.53 15.68
C ASN A 359 14.37 1.65 15.45
N VAL A 360 14.57 0.33 15.33
CA VAL A 360 13.49 -0.66 15.14
C VAL A 360 12.74 -0.92 16.45
N THR A 361 11.41 -0.98 16.39
CA THR A 361 10.54 -1.37 17.52
C THR A 361 10.00 -2.80 17.35
N HIS A 362 9.88 -3.28 16.12
CA HIS A 362 9.35 -4.59 15.78
C HIS A 362 10.22 -5.24 14.70
N VAL A 363 10.59 -6.50 14.88
CA VAL A 363 11.26 -7.28 13.85
C VAL A 363 10.41 -8.48 13.45
N LEU A 364 10.40 -8.77 12.14
CA LEU A 364 9.67 -9.86 11.53
C LEU A 364 10.65 -10.80 10.81
N PRO A 365 11.39 -11.67 11.54
CA PRO A 365 12.24 -12.68 10.92
C PRO A 365 11.40 -13.76 10.26
N GLY A 366 11.69 -14.12 9.01
CA GLY A 366 11.16 -15.34 8.41
C GLY A 366 11.71 -16.56 9.14
N LEU A 367 10.90 -17.31 9.88
CA LEU A 367 11.31 -18.48 10.66
C LEU A 367 11.42 -19.75 9.81
N ARG A 368 10.73 -19.78 8.67
CA ARG A 368 10.83 -20.82 7.66
C ARG A 368 10.88 -20.17 6.28
N SER A 369 11.60 -20.73 5.31
CA SER A 369 11.64 -20.20 3.95
C SER A 369 10.50 -20.74 3.07
N ALA A 370 10.27 -20.11 1.92
CA ALA A 370 9.39 -20.63 0.87
C ALA A 370 9.84 -22.01 0.32
N GLY A 371 11.09 -22.43 0.58
CA GLY A 371 11.59 -23.78 0.29
C GLY A 371 11.37 -24.79 1.42
N GLY A 372 10.73 -24.38 2.53
CA GLY A 372 10.50 -25.23 3.71
C GLY A 372 11.71 -25.41 4.63
N ILE A 373 12.76 -24.60 4.46
CA ILE A 373 13.95 -24.65 5.33
C ILE A 373 13.65 -23.88 6.62
N THR A 374 13.88 -24.48 7.79
CA THR A 374 13.70 -23.80 9.09
C THR A 374 14.94 -23.03 9.51
N PHE A 375 14.71 -21.88 10.13
CA PHE A 375 15.73 -21.03 10.76
C PHE A 375 15.66 -21.09 12.29
N TYR A 376 15.15 -22.21 12.78
CA TYR A 376 15.01 -22.61 14.18
C TYR A 376 15.17 -24.12 14.28
N ARG A 377 15.23 -24.64 15.50
CA ARG A 377 15.27 -26.09 15.77
C ARG A 377 13.90 -26.69 15.48
N GLY A 378 13.71 -27.15 14.24
CA GLY A 378 12.45 -27.70 13.76
C GLY A 378 12.11 -29.06 14.36
N ILE A 379 10.87 -29.49 14.15
CA ILE A 379 10.38 -30.81 14.53
C ILE A 379 11.02 -31.92 13.66
N PRO A 380 10.97 -33.20 14.06
CA PRO A 380 11.51 -34.30 13.25
C PRO A 380 11.00 -34.29 11.81
N GLY A 381 11.94 -34.29 10.86
CA GLY A 381 11.68 -34.23 9.42
C GLY A 381 11.93 -32.85 8.81
N ASP A 382 11.90 -31.77 9.58
CA ASP A 382 12.23 -30.44 9.06
C ASP A 382 13.69 -30.35 8.59
N VAL A 383 13.90 -29.64 7.49
CA VAL A 383 15.24 -29.31 7.00
C VAL A 383 15.69 -28.02 7.66
N THR A 384 16.55 -28.12 8.67
CA THR A 384 17.11 -26.95 9.35
C THR A 384 18.31 -26.39 8.62
N TYR A 385 18.39 -25.07 8.52
CA TYR A 385 19.53 -24.38 7.92
C TYR A 385 20.84 -24.71 8.64
N ASN A 386 21.91 -25.02 7.89
CA ASN A 386 23.16 -25.55 8.46
C ASN A 386 23.76 -24.66 9.54
N LYS A 387 23.77 -23.33 9.37
CA LYS A 387 24.31 -22.42 10.39
C LYS A 387 23.53 -22.45 11.70
N ILE A 388 22.22 -22.67 11.64
CA ILE A 388 21.38 -22.86 12.84
C ILE A 388 21.70 -24.19 13.51
N LYS A 389 21.95 -25.25 12.73
CA LYS A 389 22.34 -26.57 13.24
C LYS A 389 23.75 -26.58 13.87
N GLU A 390 24.67 -25.83 13.29
CA GLU A 390 26.07 -25.71 13.74
C GLU A 390 26.24 -24.77 14.93
N TYR A 391 25.26 -23.90 15.19
CA TYR A 391 25.27 -23.01 16.34
C TYR A 391 25.16 -23.82 17.63
N SER A 392 26.09 -23.62 18.57
CA SER A 392 26.17 -24.40 19.82
C SER A 392 24.97 -24.18 20.75
N GLY A 393 24.25 -23.07 20.58
CA GLY A 393 23.08 -22.68 21.36
C GLY A 393 21.76 -22.78 20.57
N ASP A 394 20.73 -22.10 21.05
CA ASP A 394 19.48 -21.93 20.32
C ASP A 394 19.40 -20.51 19.80
N TYR A 395 19.85 -20.32 18.55
CA TYR A 395 20.01 -18.98 17.98
C TYR A 395 18.71 -18.18 18.01
N LEU A 396 17.55 -18.80 17.72
CA LEU A 396 16.27 -18.09 17.71
C LEU A 396 15.84 -17.72 19.13
N SER A 397 15.97 -18.65 20.10
CA SER A 397 15.64 -18.37 21.50
C SER A 397 16.49 -17.23 22.07
N GLU A 398 17.80 -17.26 21.81
CA GLU A 398 18.74 -16.21 22.23
C GLU A 398 18.46 -14.87 21.52
N TYR A 399 18.09 -14.90 20.24
CA TYR A 399 17.70 -13.71 19.49
C TYR A 399 16.42 -13.06 20.02
N ILE A 400 15.40 -13.86 20.36
CA ILE A 400 14.18 -13.38 21.01
C ILE A 400 14.52 -12.72 22.34
N ALA A 401 15.32 -13.38 23.18
CA ALA A 401 15.73 -12.85 24.48
C ALA A 401 16.48 -11.53 24.37
N GLU A 402 17.41 -11.41 23.41
CA GLU A 402 18.15 -10.16 23.15
C GLU A 402 17.24 -9.04 22.63
N CYS A 403 16.29 -9.34 21.74
CA CYS A 403 15.27 -8.39 21.29
C CYS A 403 14.45 -7.85 22.47
N HIS A 404 13.91 -8.74 23.32
CA HIS A 404 13.11 -8.37 24.48
C HIS A 404 13.88 -7.55 25.50
N ARG A 405 15.15 -7.90 25.76
CA ARG A 405 16.06 -7.13 26.63
C ARG A 405 16.23 -5.68 26.16
N ARG A 406 16.10 -5.45 24.85
CA ARG A 406 16.23 -4.15 24.19
C ARG A 406 14.88 -3.48 23.89
N GLY A 407 13.76 -4.09 24.31
CA GLY A 407 12.42 -3.56 24.07
C GLY A 407 11.93 -3.71 22.62
N ILE A 408 12.57 -4.55 21.81
CA ILE A 408 12.15 -4.88 20.45
C ILE A 408 11.21 -6.07 20.50
N ARG A 409 10.04 -5.94 19.87
CA ARG A 409 9.10 -7.05 19.72
C ARG A 409 9.47 -7.90 18.51
N ILE A 410 9.26 -9.21 18.61
CA ILE A 410 9.59 -10.17 17.57
C ILE A 410 8.34 -10.93 17.12
N ILE A 411 8.02 -10.78 15.83
CA ILE A 411 6.88 -11.41 15.20
C ILE A 411 7.42 -12.49 14.25
N GLY A 412 7.09 -13.75 14.45
CA GLY A 412 7.64 -14.83 13.62
C GLY A 412 6.99 -14.86 12.23
N GLY A 413 7.76 -14.75 11.14
CA GLY A 413 7.25 -15.02 9.79
C GLY A 413 7.18 -16.52 9.51
N PHE A 414 6.05 -17.05 9.06
CA PHE A 414 5.88 -18.49 8.84
C PHE A 414 5.37 -18.80 7.43
N TYR A 415 6.21 -19.46 6.64
CA TYR A 415 5.85 -20.02 5.33
C TYR A 415 5.27 -21.43 5.50
N MET A 416 4.30 -21.77 4.66
CA MET A 416 3.60 -23.07 4.69
C MET A 416 4.23 -24.11 3.77
N SER A 417 5.16 -23.74 2.89
CA SER A 417 5.97 -24.71 2.13
C SER A 417 6.66 -25.73 3.04
N ASN A 418 6.61 -27.01 2.67
CA ASN A 418 7.13 -28.07 3.51
C ASN A 418 7.59 -29.30 2.72
N ARG A 419 8.91 -29.44 2.57
CA ARG A 419 9.50 -30.58 1.85
C ARG A 419 9.29 -31.92 2.56
N ALA A 420 9.40 -31.92 3.90
CA ALA A 420 9.28 -33.14 4.71
C ALA A 420 7.92 -33.82 4.53
N VAL A 421 6.86 -33.03 4.45
CA VAL A 421 5.50 -33.52 4.16
C VAL A 421 5.45 -34.18 2.79
N LEU A 422 6.01 -33.56 1.77
CA LEU A 422 5.93 -34.07 0.40
C LEU A 422 6.77 -35.32 0.17
N ASP A 423 7.91 -35.45 0.83
CA ASP A 423 8.72 -36.67 0.78
C ASP A 423 7.98 -37.86 1.40
N LYS A 424 7.18 -37.64 2.45
CA LYS A 424 6.38 -38.68 3.11
C LYS A 424 5.01 -38.91 2.47
N TYR A 425 4.37 -37.84 2.01
CA TYR A 425 3.01 -37.80 1.49
C TYR A 425 2.97 -37.02 0.17
N PRO A 426 3.52 -37.56 -0.93
CA PRO A 426 3.61 -36.83 -2.21
C PRO A 426 2.24 -36.43 -2.77
N LYS A 427 1.17 -37.16 -2.44
CA LYS A 427 -0.22 -36.81 -2.80
C LYS A 427 -0.78 -35.58 -2.06
N ALA A 428 -0.07 -35.08 -1.05
CA ALA A 428 -0.40 -33.84 -0.37
C ALA A 428 0.20 -32.62 -1.09
N ALA A 429 0.89 -32.78 -2.22
CA ALA A 429 1.38 -31.66 -3.02
C ALA A 429 0.24 -30.76 -3.49
N TRP A 430 0.52 -29.45 -3.55
CA TRP A 430 -0.28 -28.54 -4.35
C TRP A 430 -0.14 -28.90 -5.82
N ILE A 431 -1.25 -28.90 -6.57
CA ILE A 431 -1.27 -29.24 -8.00
C ILE A 431 -1.92 -28.07 -8.75
N GLY A 432 -1.25 -27.55 -9.78
CA GLY A 432 -1.77 -26.47 -10.61
C GLY A 432 -2.83 -26.94 -11.61
N LYS A 433 -3.47 -25.99 -12.29
CA LYS A 433 -4.49 -26.28 -13.32
C LYS A 433 -3.95 -27.17 -14.45
N ASN A 434 -2.64 -27.10 -14.71
CA ASN A 434 -1.93 -27.93 -15.69
C ASN A 434 -1.68 -29.38 -15.22
N GLY A 435 -2.16 -29.76 -14.02
CA GLY A 435 -1.98 -31.08 -13.44
C GLY A 435 -0.57 -31.35 -12.90
N LYS A 436 0.31 -30.34 -12.82
CA LYS A 436 1.67 -30.47 -12.31
C LYS A 436 1.81 -29.85 -10.92
N PRO A 437 2.71 -30.36 -10.07
CA PRO A 437 3.07 -29.68 -8.83
C PRO A 437 3.75 -28.33 -9.12
N ALA A 438 3.79 -27.47 -8.12
CA ALA A 438 4.66 -26.28 -8.15
C ALA A 438 6.13 -26.70 -8.13
N ASP A 439 7.02 -25.81 -8.61
CA ASP A 439 8.47 -26.03 -8.54
C ASP A 439 8.96 -25.99 -7.07
N ASP A 440 8.34 -25.14 -6.24
CA ASP A 440 8.55 -25.09 -4.80
C ASP A 440 7.77 -26.20 -4.08
N PRO A 441 8.21 -26.66 -2.88
CA PRO A 441 7.60 -27.76 -2.14
C PRO A 441 6.30 -27.34 -1.42
N TRP A 442 5.33 -26.89 -2.21
CA TRP A 442 4.03 -26.44 -1.74
C TRP A 442 3.13 -27.61 -1.39
N VAL A 443 2.56 -27.56 -0.19
CA VAL A 443 1.55 -28.50 0.27
C VAL A 443 0.15 -27.98 -0.04
N CYS A 444 -0.76 -28.88 -0.38
CA CYS A 444 -2.18 -28.59 -0.47
C CYS A 444 -2.74 -28.33 0.93
N LEU A 445 -3.14 -27.09 1.18
CA LEU A 445 -3.67 -26.69 2.49
C LEU A 445 -5.11 -27.15 2.74
N ASN A 446 -5.82 -27.68 1.74
CA ASN A 446 -7.09 -28.38 1.98
C ASN A 446 -6.88 -29.84 2.38
N ASN A 447 -5.75 -30.44 2.01
CA ASN A 447 -5.46 -31.82 2.36
C ASN A 447 -5.03 -31.91 3.84
N PRO A 448 -5.71 -32.69 4.70
CA PRO A 448 -5.35 -32.83 6.11
C PRO A 448 -3.90 -33.27 6.32
N LYS A 449 -3.37 -34.14 5.45
CA LYS A 449 -1.95 -34.56 5.50
C LYS A 449 -0.99 -33.44 5.12
N GLY A 450 -1.41 -32.50 4.27
CA GLY A 450 -0.68 -31.27 3.98
C GLY A 450 -0.63 -30.33 5.19
N GLN A 451 -1.71 -30.28 5.99
CA GLN A 451 -1.80 -29.39 7.16
C GLN A 451 -1.07 -29.93 8.40
N GLU A 452 -1.15 -31.24 8.67
CA GLU A 452 -0.73 -31.86 9.95
C GLU A 452 0.64 -31.39 10.44
N HIS A 453 1.68 -31.51 9.60
CA HIS A 453 3.03 -31.13 9.98
C HIS A 453 3.22 -29.61 10.12
N ASN A 454 2.55 -28.81 9.28
CA ASN A 454 2.61 -27.36 9.40
C ASN A 454 1.95 -26.86 10.70
N ILE A 455 0.82 -27.47 11.08
CA ILE A 455 0.15 -27.17 12.35
C ILE A 455 1.06 -27.56 13.53
N GLU A 456 1.74 -28.69 13.45
CA GLU A 456 2.66 -29.12 14.50
C GLU A 456 3.88 -28.21 14.62
N ALA A 457 4.52 -27.86 13.51
CA ALA A 457 5.63 -26.94 13.51
C ALA A 457 5.22 -25.53 14.00
N PHE A 458 4.03 -25.08 13.61
CA PHE A 458 3.46 -23.82 14.10
C PHE A 458 3.22 -23.88 15.61
N ARG A 459 2.67 -24.98 16.12
CA ARG A 459 2.47 -25.21 17.56
C ARG A 459 3.80 -25.16 18.31
N GLN A 460 4.82 -25.87 17.82
CA GLN A 460 6.16 -25.82 18.39
C GLN A 460 6.67 -24.37 18.49
N LEU A 461 6.54 -23.58 17.41
CA LEU A 461 6.95 -22.19 17.41
C LEU A 461 6.24 -21.35 18.49
N VAL A 462 4.93 -21.53 18.65
CA VAL A 462 4.14 -20.80 19.65
C VAL A 462 4.42 -21.26 21.07
N GLU A 463 4.69 -22.56 21.28
CA GLU A 463 4.85 -23.14 22.60
C GLU A 463 6.28 -23.01 23.15
N ASP A 464 7.28 -23.20 22.30
CA ASP A 464 8.69 -23.28 22.70
C ASP A 464 9.40 -21.93 22.64
N TYR A 465 8.92 -21.00 21.81
CA TYR A 465 9.57 -19.70 21.60
C TYR A 465 8.68 -18.55 22.09
N GLN A 466 9.28 -17.60 22.80
CA GLN A 466 8.58 -16.44 23.37
C GLN A 466 8.32 -15.35 22.32
N LEU A 467 7.63 -15.67 21.23
CA LEU A 467 7.28 -14.72 20.17
C LEU A 467 6.20 -13.74 20.65
N ASP A 468 6.22 -12.51 20.15
CA ASP A 468 5.18 -11.48 20.40
C ASP A 468 3.99 -11.60 19.43
N GLY A 469 4.05 -12.56 18.50
CA GLY A 469 3.06 -12.81 17.47
C GLY A 469 3.65 -13.61 16.30
N ILE A 470 2.80 -14.00 15.36
CA ILE A 470 3.21 -14.72 14.14
C ILE A 470 2.53 -14.09 12.92
N MET A 471 3.23 -13.96 11.80
CA MET A 471 2.71 -13.53 10.50
C MET A 471 2.81 -14.70 9.51
N LEU A 472 1.71 -15.07 8.86
CA LEU A 472 1.73 -16.05 7.77
C LEU A 472 2.23 -15.39 6.48
N ASP A 473 3.24 -15.99 5.83
CA ASP A 473 3.93 -15.33 4.71
C ASP A 473 3.26 -15.59 3.33
N ASP A 474 2.79 -16.80 3.10
CA ASP A 474 2.22 -17.28 1.83
C ASP A 474 0.69 -17.50 1.89
N ASN A 475 0.02 -16.96 2.92
CA ASN A 475 -1.42 -17.13 3.14
C ASN A 475 -2.29 -16.64 1.98
N TYR A 476 -1.81 -15.63 1.26
CA TYR A 476 -2.56 -14.98 0.21
C TYR A 476 -2.50 -15.70 -1.14
N GLN A 477 -1.46 -16.50 -1.35
CA GLN A 477 -1.24 -17.22 -2.60
C GLN A 477 -2.26 -18.35 -2.83
N MET A 478 -3.09 -18.66 -1.83
CA MET A 478 -4.08 -19.75 -1.88
C MET A 478 -5.29 -19.47 -2.78
N ILE A 479 -5.73 -18.22 -2.92
CA ILE A 479 -6.75 -17.86 -3.91
C ILE A 479 -6.12 -17.73 -5.29
N ASP A 480 -5.00 -17.03 -5.37
CA ASP A 480 -4.38 -16.71 -6.66
C ASP A 480 -3.79 -17.95 -7.35
N ARG A 481 -3.58 -19.03 -6.57
CA ARG A 481 -3.08 -20.33 -7.04
C ARG A 481 -3.94 -21.45 -6.45
N PRO A 482 -5.16 -21.70 -6.98
CA PRO A 482 -6.02 -22.75 -6.46
C PRO A 482 -5.41 -24.14 -6.74
N CYS A 483 -5.65 -25.09 -5.84
CA CYS A 483 -5.08 -26.44 -5.91
C CYS A 483 -6.05 -27.44 -6.56
N TYR A 484 -5.61 -28.13 -7.60
CA TYR A 484 -6.37 -29.09 -8.39
C TYR A 484 -6.02 -30.55 -8.08
N CYS A 485 -5.48 -30.84 -6.88
CA CYS A 485 -5.19 -32.22 -6.47
C CYS A 485 -6.47 -33.06 -6.29
N ASP A 486 -6.35 -34.39 -6.31
CA ASP A 486 -7.48 -35.31 -6.16
C ASP A 486 -8.30 -35.05 -4.88
N TYR A 487 -7.63 -34.68 -3.78
CA TYR A 487 -8.31 -34.34 -2.54
C TYR A 487 -9.25 -33.15 -2.75
N CYS A 488 -8.74 -32.04 -3.31
CA CYS A 488 -9.56 -30.85 -3.52
C CYS A 488 -10.71 -31.10 -4.50
N LYS A 489 -10.49 -31.87 -5.57
CA LYS A 489 -11.54 -32.21 -6.52
C LYS A 489 -12.68 -33.01 -5.87
N ASN A 490 -12.32 -34.02 -5.07
CA ASN A 490 -13.30 -34.86 -4.38
C ASN A 490 -14.04 -34.10 -3.28
N ASP A 491 -13.33 -33.28 -2.50
CA ASP A 491 -13.94 -32.50 -1.43
C ASP A 491 -14.83 -31.38 -2.01
N PHE A 492 -14.44 -30.77 -3.13
CA PHE A 492 -15.30 -29.83 -3.85
C PHE A 492 -16.56 -30.47 -4.45
N LYS A 493 -16.49 -31.71 -4.93
CA LYS A 493 -17.69 -32.46 -5.32
C LYS A 493 -18.67 -32.56 -4.15
N THR A 494 -18.16 -32.84 -2.94
CA THR A 494 -18.95 -32.87 -1.71
C THR A 494 -19.50 -31.48 -1.37
N TYR A 495 -18.67 -30.44 -1.48
CA TYR A 495 -19.08 -29.05 -1.27
C TYR A 495 -20.24 -28.65 -2.20
N CYS A 496 -20.14 -28.93 -3.50
CA CYS A 496 -21.21 -28.69 -4.48
C CYS A 496 -22.49 -29.44 -4.12
N GLN A 497 -22.39 -30.72 -3.74
CA GLN A 497 -23.56 -31.50 -3.31
C GLN A 497 -24.27 -30.87 -2.11
N LEU A 498 -23.51 -30.38 -1.11
CA LEU A 498 -24.07 -29.72 0.06
C LEU A 498 -24.72 -28.37 -0.27
N GLN A 499 -24.24 -27.68 -1.30
CA GLN A 499 -24.81 -26.40 -1.77
C GLN A 499 -25.94 -26.56 -2.80
N GLY A 500 -26.29 -27.80 -3.18
CA GLY A 500 -27.27 -28.05 -4.25
C GLY A 500 -26.80 -27.60 -5.65
N ILE A 501 -25.49 -27.54 -5.85
CA ILE A 501 -24.85 -27.10 -7.10
C ILE A 501 -24.42 -28.33 -7.90
N THR A 502 -24.70 -28.36 -9.20
CA THR A 502 -24.23 -29.43 -10.08
C THR A 502 -22.71 -29.38 -10.21
N TYR A 503 -22.04 -30.42 -9.71
CA TYR A 503 -20.59 -30.55 -9.83
C TYR A 503 -20.15 -30.73 -11.29
N LYS A 504 -19.04 -30.08 -11.64
CA LYS A 504 -18.24 -30.31 -12.85
C LYS A 504 -16.77 -30.38 -12.44
N ASP A 505 -15.98 -31.22 -13.09
CA ASP A 505 -14.55 -31.31 -12.78
C ASP A 505 -13.87 -29.97 -13.07
N THR A 506 -13.20 -29.43 -12.05
CA THR A 506 -12.41 -28.20 -12.09
C THR A 506 -11.39 -28.13 -13.23
N SER A 507 -10.82 -29.26 -13.70
CA SER A 507 -9.90 -29.25 -14.84
C SER A 507 -10.59 -29.05 -16.19
N SER A 508 -11.93 -29.16 -16.23
CA SER A 508 -12.75 -28.92 -17.42
C SER A 508 -13.40 -27.54 -17.44
N PHE A 509 -13.04 -26.65 -16.51
CA PHE A 509 -13.61 -25.30 -16.46
C PHE A 509 -13.22 -24.48 -17.69
N THR A 510 -14.25 -24.04 -18.43
CA THR A 510 -14.18 -23.07 -19.53
C THR A 510 -14.61 -21.68 -19.04
N ASP A 511 -14.57 -20.68 -19.90
CA ASP A 511 -15.02 -19.33 -19.55
C ASP A 511 -16.53 -19.24 -19.29
N ASP A 512 -17.31 -20.14 -19.87
CA ASP A 512 -18.75 -20.28 -19.62
C ASP A 512 -19.07 -20.76 -18.20
N ASP A 513 -18.09 -21.35 -17.48
CA ASP A 513 -18.26 -21.84 -16.11
C ASP A 513 -18.01 -20.76 -15.04
N ALA A 514 -18.11 -19.47 -15.38
CA ALA A 514 -17.81 -18.36 -14.46
C ALA A 514 -18.46 -18.50 -13.07
N LYS A 515 -19.73 -18.93 -13.01
CA LYS A 515 -20.44 -19.18 -11.74
C LYS A 515 -19.79 -20.30 -10.94
N LEU A 516 -19.43 -21.41 -11.58
CA LEU A 516 -18.85 -22.55 -10.89
C LEU A 516 -17.38 -22.30 -10.51
N LYS A 517 -16.65 -21.50 -11.29
CA LYS A 517 -15.34 -20.94 -10.93
C LYS A 517 -15.42 -20.15 -9.62
N ALA A 518 -16.40 -19.25 -9.48
CA ALA A 518 -16.61 -18.51 -8.24
C ALA A 518 -16.95 -19.42 -7.05
N VAL A 519 -17.73 -20.48 -7.26
CA VAL A 519 -18.04 -21.47 -6.20
C VAL A 519 -16.79 -22.26 -5.80
N TRP A 520 -15.92 -22.61 -6.76
CA TRP A 520 -14.63 -23.22 -6.47
C TRP A 520 -13.70 -22.31 -5.68
N GLU A 521 -13.63 -21.02 -6.02
CA GLU A 521 -12.89 -20.03 -5.24
C GLU A 521 -13.41 -19.92 -3.81
N GLN A 522 -14.75 -19.89 -3.62
CA GLN A 522 -15.36 -19.91 -2.28
C GLN A 522 -14.99 -21.16 -1.49
N TYR A 523 -14.96 -22.34 -2.12
CA TYR A 523 -14.50 -23.57 -1.49
C TYR A 523 -13.02 -23.48 -1.06
N MET A 524 -12.14 -22.94 -1.91
CA MET A 524 -10.73 -22.72 -1.57
C MET A 524 -10.56 -21.75 -0.39
N ILE A 525 -11.36 -20.68 -0.35
CA ILE A 525 -11.44 -19.72 0.76
C ILE A 525 -11.90 -20.42 2.04
N ALA A 526 -12.93 -21.27 1.96
CA ALA A 526 -13.46 -21.98 3.12
C ALA A 526 -12.41 -22.91 3.75
N GLY A 527 -11.68 -23.68 2.94
CA GLY A 527 -10.62 -24.56 3.44
C GLY A 527 -9.46 -23.80 4.07
N THR A 528 -9.04 -22.70 3.44
CA THR A 528 -8.07 -21.75 3.99
C THR A 528 -8.51 -21.19 5.36
N ASN A 529 -9.77 -20.76 5.46
CA ASN A 529 -10.35 -20.24 6.69
C ASN A 529 -10.32 -21.26 7.83
N VAL A 530 -10.57 -22.54 7.54
CA VAL A 530 -10.46 -23.62 8.54
C VAL A 530 -9.03 -23.75 9.04
N PHE A 531 -8.04 -23.71 8.13
CA PHE A 531 -6.64 -23.76 8.50
C PHE A 531 -6.22 -22.56 9.36
N CYS A 532 -6.51 -21.33 8.92
CA CYS A 532 -6.20 -20.11 9.67
C CYS A 532 -6.86 -20.09 11.06
N ASN A 533 -8.09 -20.60 11.20
CA ASN A 533 -8.75 -20.71 12.50
C ASN A 533 -8.01 -21.65 13.47
N LYS A 534 -7.47 -22.77 12.98
CA LYS A 534 -6.65 -23.68 13.81
C LYS A 534 -5.40 -22.97 14.31
N LEU A 535 -4.72 -22.22 13.44
CA LEU A 535 -3.53 -21.45 13.83
C LEU A 535 -3.88 -20.32 14.81
N LYS A 536 -5.00 -19.62 14.58
CA LYS A 536 -5.50 -18.58 15.49
C LYS A 536 -5.79 -19.13 16.89
N ALA A 537 -6.39 -20.31 16.98
CA ALA A 537 -6.65 -20.97 18.25
C ALA A 537 -5.36 -21.29 19.01
N ILE A 538 -4.30 -21.72 18.31
CA ILE A 538 -2.98 -21.97 18.91
C ILE A 538 -2.38 -20.66 19.46
N CYS A 539 -2.36 -19.57 18.66
CA CYS A 539 -1.89 -18.26 19.11
C CYS A 539 -2.69 -17.71 20.30
N ALA A 540 -4.02 -17.84 20.27
CA ALA A 540 -4.90 -17.40 21.35
C ALA A 540 -4.62 -18.15 22.67
N GLY A 541 -4.23 -19.42 22.61
CA GLY A 541 -3.80 -20.20 23.78
C GLY A 541 -2.57 -19.63 24.50
N ARG A 542 -1.75 -18.82 23.82
CA ARG A 542 -0.61 -18.09 24.39
C ARG A 542 -0.83 -16.58 24.52
N GLY A 543 -1.99 -16.07 24.13
CA GLY A 543 -2.31 -14.64 24.19
C GLY A 543 -1.49 -13.78 23.22
N ILE A 544 -1.01 -14.36 22.11
CA ILE A 544 -0.27 -13.64 21.08
C ILE A 544 -1.13 -13.48 19.81
N PRO A 545 -0.95 -12.41 19.02
CA PRO A 545 -1.73 -12.17 17.80
C PRO A 545 -1.26 -13.03 16.62
N LEU A 546 -2.20 -13.42 15.77
CA LEU A 546 -1.93 -14.00 14.45
C LEU A 546 -2.14 -12.95 13.36
N GLY A 547 -1.13 -12.73 12.53
CA GLY A 547 -1.17 -11.89 11.35
C GLY A 547 -1.12 -12.70 10.05
N GLY A 548 -1.48 -12.05 8.96
CA GLY A 548 -1.21 -12.55 7.61
C GLY A 548 -0.92 -11.41 6.65
N TRP A 549 -0.21 -11.72 5.56
CA TRP A 549 -0.07 -10.74 4.49
C TRP A 549 -1.35 -10.64 3.69
N VAL A 550 -1.60 -9.42 3.27
CA VAL A 550 -2.41 -9.09 2.11
C VAL A 550 -1.44 -8.61 1.04
N ASN A 551 -1.76 -8.88 -0.22
CA ASN A 551 -0.95 -8.35 -1.31
C ASN A 551 -0.85 -6.81 -1.14
N GLY A 552 0.28 -6.19 -1.47
CA GLY A 552 0.50 -4.75 -1.29
C GLY A 552 -0.53 -3.88 -2.01
N VAL A 553 -1.15 -4.44 -3.06
CA VAL A 553 -2.25 -3.82 -3.82
C VAL A 553 -3.64 -4.16 -3.27
N MET A 554 -3.72 -4.85 -2.13
CA MET A 554 -4.95 -5.29 -1.46
C MET A 554 -5.87 -6.14 -2.34
N SER A 555 -5.31 -6.97 -3.23
CA SER A 555 -6.09 -7.92 -4.05
C SER A 555 -6.86 -8.96 -3.23
N SER A 556 -7.60 -9.86 -3.90
CA SER A 556 -8.29 -11.12 -3.45
C SER A 556 -7.95 -11.65 -2.05
N THR A 557 -6.71 -11.50 -1.68
CA THR A 557 -6.01 -11.77 -0.44
C THR A 557 -6.64 -11.21 0.85
N VAL A 558 -7.56 -10.24 0.81
CA VAL A 558 -8.29 -9.76 2.00
C VAL A 558 -9.36 -10.73 2.53
N HIS A 559 -9.65 -11.83 1.82
CA HIS A 559 -10.61 -12.85 2.27
C HIS A 559 -10.33 -13.41 3.68
N ASN A 560 -9.06 -13.40 4.12
CA ASN A 560 -8.66 -13.85 5.46
C ASN A 560 -8.53 -12.68 6.46
N ALA A 561 -8.84 -11.45 6.08
CA ALA A 561 -8.65 -10.27 6.91
C ALA A 561 -9.40 -10.34 8.24
N GLU A 562 -10.53 -11.05 8.29
CA GLU A 562 -11.31 -11.28 9.52
C GLU A 562 -10.71 -12.37 10.42
N ARG A 563 -9.80 -13.18 9.89
CA ARG A 563 -9.16 -14.27 10.63
C ARG A 563 -7.88 -13.82 11.32
N PHE A 564 -7.28 -12.75 10.85
CA PHE A 564 -6.07 -12.20 11.44
C PHE A 564 -6.40 -11.05 12.42
N ASP A 565 -5.57 -10.93 13.45
CA ASP A 565 -5.63 -9.85 14.44
C ASP A 565 -4.93 -8.58 13.91
N PHE A 566 -4.00 -8.76 12.97
CA PHE A 566 -3.35 -7.70 12.23
C PHE A 566 -3.00 -8.17 10.82
N LEU A 567 -2.77 -7.23 9.92
CA LEU A 567 -2.44 -7.50 8.52
C LEU A 567 -1.12 -6.84 8.19
N GLY A 568 -0.38 -7.41 7.25
CA GLY A 568 0.76 -6.73 6.65
C GLY A 568 0.51 -6.54 5.15
N GLY A 569 1.04 -5.47 4.58
CA GLY A 569 1.16 -5.32 3.13
C GLY A 569 2.59 -4.95 2.76
N MET A 570 3.13 -5.63 1.75
CA MET A 570 4.42 -5.28 1.15
C MET A 570 4.16 -4.31 0.00
N ILE A 571 4.42 -3.03 0.23
CA ILE A 571 4.19 -1.95 -0.73
C ILE A 571 5.43 -1.82 -1.60
N TYR A 572 5.43 -2.58 -2.71
CA TYR A 572 6.50 -2.54 -3.72
C TYR A 572 6.39 -1.33 -4.66
N GLU A 573 5.21 -0.71 -4.69
CA GLU A 573 4.87 0.39 -5.58
C GLU A 573 5.25 1.73 -4.92
N VAL A 574 5.68 2.68 -5.75
CA VAL A 574 5.82 4.09 -5.39
C VAL A 574 4.92 4.83 -6.38
N PRO A 575 4.16 5.81 -5.90
CA PRO A 575 4.25 6.40 -4.57
C PRO A 575 3.80 5.49 -3.43
N ALA A 576 4.40 5.68 -2.25
CA ALA A 576 3.88 5.10 -1.03
C ALA A 576 2.44 5.59 -0.73
N TYR A 577 1.78 6.42 -1.54
CA TYR A 577 0.36 6.79 -1.45
C TYR A 577 -0.55 5.57 -1.46
N ALA A 578 -0.10 4.47 -2.09
CA ALA A 578 -0.75 3.17 -1.98
C ALA A 578 -0.93 2.73 -0.50
N ALA A 579 -0.04 3.16 0.41
CA ALA A 579 -0.14 2.96 1.86
C ALA A 579 -1.44 3.44 2.50
N ARG A 580 -2.07 4.47 1.91
CA ARG A 580 -3.28 5.07 2.48
C ARG A 580 -4.51 4.24 2.20
N GLY A 581 -4.54 3.56 1.04
CA GLY A 581 -5.64 2.68 0.66
C GLY A 581 -5.93 1.58 1.67
N PRO A 582 -4.96 0.70 2.00
CA PRO A 582 -5.12 -0.32 3.03
C PRO A 582 -5.65 0.25 4.34
N VAL A 583 -5.10 1.38 4.81
CA VAL A 583 -5.55 2.01 6.05
C VAL A 583 -7.02 2.45 5.98
N SER A 584 -7.46 3.01 4.85
CA SER A 584 -8.85 3.43 4.64
C SER A 584 -9.81 2.26 4.45
N ILE A 585 -9.39 1.19 3.75
CA ILE A 585 -10.23 0.01 3.44
C ILE A 585 -10.37 -0.90 4.65
N LEU A 586 -9.26 -1.16 5.35
CA LEU A 586 -9.22 -2.13 6.44
C LEU A 586 -9.90 -1.63 7.72
N GLY A 587 -10.20 -0.33 7.78
CA GLY A 587 -10.86 0.31 8.91
C GLY A 587 -10.06 0.18 10.18
N GLU A 588 -10.64 -0.47 11.19
CA GLU A 588 -10.04 -0.55 12.53
C GLU A 588 -8.93 -1.58 12.65
N ARG A 589 -8.68 -2.41 11.63
CA ARG A 589 -7.66 -3.46 11.72
C ARG A 589 -6.25 -2.84 11.83
N LYS A 590 -5.38 -3.52 12.57
CA LYS A 590 -3.96 -3.16 12.59
C LYS A 590 -3.33 -3.54 11.25
N PHE A 591 -2.63 -2.60 10.62
CA PHE A 591 -1.97 -2.79 9.34
C PHE A 591 -0.49 -2.41 9.46
N VAL A 592 0.40 -3.32 9.05
CA VAL A 592 1.84 -3.14 8.97
C VAL A 592 2.18 -2.84 7.52
N ASN A 593 2.72 -1.65 7.29
CA ASN A 593 3.13 -1.24 5.97
C ASN A 593 4.64 -1.46 5.80
N LEU A 594 5.00 -2.47 5.02
CA LEU A 594 6.39 -2.70 4.67
C LEU A 594 6.71 -2.10 3.31
N LEU A 595 7.61 -1.13 3.32
CA LEU A 595 8.21 -0.51 2.16
C LEU A 595 9.33 -1.39 1.61
N TRP A 596 9.67 -1.20 0.35
CA TRP A 596 10.74 -1.94 -0.31
C TRP A 596 12.07 -1.20 -0.18
N ALA A 597 13.07 -1.75 0.53
CA ALA A 597 14.38 -1.09 0.67
C ALA A 597 15.34 -1.37 -0.49
N MET A 598 15.17 -2.47 -1.23
CA MET A 598 16.20 -2.90 -2.16
C MET A 598 16.24 -2.03 -3.42
N ASN A 599 17.44 -1.60 -3.84
CA ASN A 599 17.70 -0.76 -5.01
C ASN A 599 16.93 0.57 -4.98
N ARG A 600 16.59 1.07 -3.79
CA ARG A 600 15.99 2.41 -3.63
C ARG A 600 17.08 3.41 -3.31
N LEU A 601 16.92 4.61 -3.85
CA LEU A 601 17.76 5.74 -3.47
C LEU A 601 17.52 6.06 -1.98
N PRO A 602 18.57 6.38 -1.21
CA PRO A 602 18.45 6.68 0.22
C PRO A 602 17.40 7.78 0.53
N GLU A 603 17.29 8.81 -0.30
CA GLU A 603 16.33 9.91 -0.11
C GLU A 603 14.89 9.47 -0.38
N ALA A 604 14.70 8.56 -1.32
CA ALA A 604 13.38 7.98 -1.61
C ALA A 604 12.87 7.16 -0.42
N MET A 605 13.75 6.43 0.29
CA MET A 605 13.37 5.67 1.49
C MET A 605 12.84 6.60 2.59
N GLU A 606 13.49 7.74 2.85
CA GLU A 606 13.04 8.70 3.86
C GLU A 606 11.68 9.31 3.47
N ALA A 607 11.52 9.69 2.21
CA ALA A 607 10.28 10.23 1.68
C ALA A 607 9.12 9.22 1.79
N GLU A 608 9.36 7.95 1.45
CA GLU A 608 8.36 6.87 1.54
C GLU A 608 7.91 6.62 2.98
N VAL A 609 8.81 6.67 3.97
CA VAL A 609 8.46 6.57 5.39
C VAL A 609 7.62 7.76 5.84
N ALA A 610 8.05 8.98 5.52
CA ALA A 610 7.30 10.19 5.85
C ALA A 610 5.88 10.15 5.26
N GLU A 611 5.77 9.68 4.02
CA GLU A 611 4.51 9.53 3.32
C GLU A 611 3.60 8.46 3.93
N ALA A 612 4.14 7.29 4.30
CA ALA A 612 3.38 6.25 4.99
C ALA A 612 2.84 6.78 6.34
N VAL A 613 3.68 7.50 7.10
CA VAL A 613 3.28 8.14 8.37
C VAL A 613 2.17 9.18 8.16
N CYS A 614 2.34 10.09 7.20
CA CYS A 614 1.35 11.12 6.83
C CYS A 614 0.08 10.55 6.17
N SER A 615 0.13 9.32 5.69
CA SER A 615 -1.04 8.56 5.24
C SER A 615 -1.82 7.95 6.40
N GLY A 616 -1.35 8.13 7.63
CA GLY A 616 -1.98 7.61 8.83
C GLY A 616 -1.61 6.17 9.14
N ASN A 617 -0.50 5.62 8.62
CA ASN A 617 -0.06 4.29 9.04
C ASN A 617 0.38 4.31 10.51
N GLN A 618 0.07 3.24 11.26
CA GLN A 618 0.51 3.07 12.66
C GLN A 618 1.78 2.21 12.77
N ALA A 619 2.11 1.48 11.72
CA ALA A 619 3.26 0.62 11.62
C ALA A 619 3.85 0.77 10.21
N VAL A 620 5.10 1.23 10.14
CA VAL A 620 5.86 1.43 8.91
C VAL A 620 7.18 0.69 9.04
N GLY A 621 7.62 0.05 7.97
CA GLY A 621 8.86 -0.68 8.01
C GLY A 621 9.47 -0.90 6.64
N PHE A 622 10.55 -1.67 6.62
CA PHE A 622 11.16 -2.12 5.38
C PHE A 622 11.22 -3.64 5.32
N TRP A 623 10.95 -4.17 4.13
CA TRP A 623 11.43 -5.48 3.72
C TRP A 623 12.89 -5.34 3.29
N MET A 624 13.78 -6.12 3.92
CA MET A 624 15.22 -6.05 3.71
C MET A 624 15.79 -7.44 3.49
N GLN A 625 16.72 -7.55 2.53
CA GLN A 625 17.47 -8.77 2.28
C GLN A 625 18.96 -8.54 2.49
N PHE A 626 19.60 -9.46 3.21
CA PHE A 626 20.97 -9.42 3.68
C PHE A 626 21.76 -10.57 3.09
N TYR A 627 22.32 -10.35 1.92
CA TYR A 627 23.21 -11.32 1.31
C TYR A 627 24.67 -11.02 1.73
N GLY A 628 25.04 -11.17 3.00
CA GLY A 628 26.43 -10.93 3.44
C GLY A 628 26.83 -9.46 3.59
N ARG A 629 27.98 -9.24 4.23
CA ARG A 629 28.56 -7.93 4.55
C ARG A 629 29.89 -7.74 3.80
N ASP A 630 30.03 -6.68 3.00
CA ASP A 630 31.36 -6.24 2.52
C ASP A 630 31.96 -5.30 3.56
N ASP A 631 32.85 -5.83 4.40
CA ASP A 631 33.51 -5.07 5.48
C ASP A 631 34.30 -3.85 4.98
N ARG A 632 34.60 -3.75 3.67
CA ARG A 632 35.34 -2.61 3.09
C ARG A 632 34.46 -1.42 2.73
N LYS A 633 33.15 -1.60 2.62
CA LYS A 633 32.23 -0.57 2.09
C LYS A 633 31.00 -0.32 2.94
N GLU A 634 30.81 -1.06 4.04
CA GLU A 634 29.54 -1.08 4.79
C GLU A 634 28.31 -1.32 3.89
N ASN A 635 28.51 -1.94 2.72
CA ASN A 635 27.40 -2.29 1.83
C ASN A 635 26.79 -3.61 2.31
N TRP A 636 25.49 -3.56 2.60
CA TRP A 636 24.68 -4.71 3.00
C TRP A 636 23.91 -5.20 1.78
N GLY A 637 24.26 -6.40 1.34
CA GLY A 637 23.81 -6.97 0.07
C GLY A 637 25.01 -7.53 -0.68
N LEU A 638 24.96 -8.82 -1.03
CA LEU A 638 25.98 -9.46 -1.86
C LEU A 638 25.96 -8.67 -3.17
N TYR A 639 27.03 -7.93 -3.37
CA TYR A 639 27.62 -7.81 -4.68
C TYR A 639 27.94 -9.25 -5.14
N THR A 640 27.00 -9.94 -5.79
CA THR A 640 27.41 -11.05 -6.66
C THR A 640 28.20 -10.37 -7.77
N GLY A 641 29.51 -10.58 -7.79
CA GLY A 641 30.41 -9.83 -8.66
C GLY A 641 29.93 -9.75 -10.11
N LYS A 642 30.40 -8.74 -10.84
CA LYS A 642 30.39 -8.75 -12.32
C LYS A 642 30.80 -10.15 -12.82
N GLY A 643 29.88 -10.98 -13.33
CA GLY A 643 30.29 -12.25 -13.93
C GLY A 643 29.31 -13.44 -13.98
N GLY A 644 28.08 -13.35 -13.48
CA GLY A 644 27.04 -14.33 -13.86
C GLY A 644 26.41 -13.95 -15.20
N SER A 645 26.08 -14.92 -16.06
CA SER A 645 25.35 -14.69 -17.34
C SER A 645 23.97 -14.06 -17.14
N VAL A 646 23.48 -14.02 -15.89
CA VAL A 646 22.26 -13.33 -15.49
C VAL A 646 22.63 -12.06 -14.72
N LYS A 647 22.90 -10.96 -15.44
CA LYS A 647 23.26 -9.62 -14.91
C LYS A 647 22.19 -8.97 -13.98
N ASN A 648 21.11 -9.68 -13.61
CA ASN A 648 19.81 -9.05 -13.32
C ASN A 648 19.19 -9.40 -11.96
N GLN A 649 19.98 -9.84 -10.95
CA GLN A 649 19.50 -10.09 -9.58
C GLN A 649 20.30 -9.30 -8.54
N ASN A 650 20.46 -8.00 -8.78
CA ASN A 650 21.01 -7.09 -7.80
C ASN A 650 19.87 -6.64 -6.89
N TRP A 651 19.61 -7.30 -5.77
CA TRP A 651 18.78 -6.75 -4.69
C TRP A 651 19.73 -6.38 -3.57
N PHE A 652 20.14 -5.11 -3.50
CA PHE A 652 21.00 -4.60 -2.43
C PHE A 652 20.43 -3.30 -1.85
N VAL A 653 20.77 -2.98 -0.60
CA VAL A 653 20.49 -1.66 -0.05
C VAL A 653 21.55 -0.71 -0.61
N GLU A 654 21.13 0.36 -1.29
CA GLU A 654 22.06 1.34 -1.86
C GLU A 654 22.96 1.92 -0.77
N PRO A 655 24.22 2.30 -1.08
CA PRO A 655 25.09 2.99 -0.12
C PRO A 655 24.38 4.18 0.53
N GLY A 656 24.45 4.27 1.86
CA GLY A 656 23.72 5.29 2.65
C GLY A 656 22.25 4.96 2.94
N GLY A 657 21.67 3.93 2.31
CA GLY A 657 20.28 3.53 2.51
C GLY A 657 19.96 3.12 3.95
N LEU A 658 20.87 2.42 4.64
CA LEU A 658 20.68 2.08 6.05
C LEU A 658 20.66 3.30 6.96
N ASP A 659 21.53 4.28 6.71
CA ASP A 659 21.53 5.53 7.48
C ASP A 659 20.25 6.32 7.22
N SER A 660 19.75 6.32 5.98
CA SER A 660 18.44 6.86 5.64
C SER A 660 17.30 6.16 6.37
N ILE A 661 17.30 4.83 6.44
CA ILE A 661 16.31 4.06 7.21
C ILE A 661 16.36 4.46 8.68
N ALA A 662 17.56 4.52 9.28
CA ALA A 662 17.74 4.89 10.67
C ALA A 662 17.24 6.31 10.96
N ARG A 663 17.58 7.29 10.11
CA ARG A 663 17.09 8.68 10.20
C ARG A 663 15.58 8.76 10.04
N ALA A 664 15.03 8.04 9.06
CA ALA A 664 13.58 8.01 8.84
C ALA A 664 12.84 7.45 10.06
N PHE A 665 13.32 6.31 10.61
CA PHE A 665 12.73 5.66 11.77
C PHE A 665 12.82 6.49 13.05
N ASP A 666 13.95 7.19 13.27
CA ASP A 666 14.13 8.13 14.37
C ASP A 666 13.09 9.26 14.34
N ARG A 667 12.83 9.78 13.14
CA ARG A 667 11.96 10.94 12.91
C ARG A 667 10.47 10.61 12.77
N THR A 668 10.08 9.33 12.71
CA THR A 668 8.67 8.94 12.50
C THR A 668 7.69 9.59 13.48
N GLU A 669 8.04 9.70 14.76
CA GLU A 669 7.16 10.31 15.76
C GLU A 669 7.06 11.83 15.56
N GLU A 670 8.17 12.49 15.25
CA GLU A 670 8.18 13.92 14.91
C GLU A 670 7.33 14.21 13.66
N MET A 671 7.51 13.41 12.60
CA MET A 671 6.74 13.48 11.36
C MET A 671 5.25 13.31 11.64
N TRP A 672 4.88 12.29 12.42
CA TRP A 672 3.49 12.03 12.80
C TRP A 672 2.90 13.18 13.61
N LEU A 673 3.64 13.72 14.59
CA LEU A 673 3.17 14.84 15.41
C LEU A 673 2.97 16.11 14.58
N SER A 674 3.85 16.39 13.62
CA SER A 674 3.70 17.51 12.69
C SER A 674 2.41 17.35 11.86
N TRP A 675 2.26 16.21 11.21
CA TRP A 675 1.07 15.88 10.44
C TRP A 675 -0.22 15.89 11.27
N TYR A 676 -0.19 15.35 12.48
CA TYR A 676 -1.32 15.29 13.41
C TYR A 676 -1.82 16.69 13.80
N LYS A 677 -0.92 17.65 14.03
CA LYS A 677 -1.29 19.04 14.36
C LYS A 677 -2.09 19.71 13.25
N GLU A 678 -1.69 19.47 12.00
CA GLU A 678 -2.34 20.03 10.82
C GLU A 678 -3.70 19.37 10.56
N ASN A 679 -3.83 18.11 10.96
CA ASN A 679 -5.00 17.26 10.72
C ASN A 679 -5.83 17.01 11.97
N ILE A 680 -5.70 17.80 13.04
CA ILE A 680 -6.45 17.55 14.29
C ILE A 680 -7.98 17.66 14.10
N ILE A 681 -8.43 18.44 13.10
CA ILE A 681 -9.81 18.41 12.64
C ILE A 681 -9.93 18.13 11.14
N THR A 682 -10.86 17.28 10.76
CA THR A 682 -11.31 17.01 9.39
C THR A 682 -12.84 17.17 9.30
N GLY A 683 -13.47 16.86 8.17
CA GLY A 683 -14.92 17.11 7.95
C GLY A 683 -15.22 18.58 7.61
N ASP A 684 -16.26 19.17 8.23
CA ASP A 684 -16.79 20.51 7.88
C ASP A 684 -15.72 21.59 7.72
N ARG A 685 -15.51 21.99 6.47
CA ARG A 685 -14.41 22.88 6.08
C ARG A 685 -14.61 24.33 6.45
N ARG A 686 -15.79 24.69 6.96
CA ARG A 686 -16.01 26.02 7.51
C ARG A 686 -15.32 26.20 8.85
N PHE A 687 -14.92 25.11 9.51
CA PHE A 687 -14.38 25.18 10.86
C PHE A 687 -12.86 25.29 10.87
N THR A 688 -12.37 26.13 11.79
CA THR A 688 -10.94 26.33 12.06
C THR A 688 -10.66 26.14 13.52
N VAL A 689 -9.52 25.56 13.86
CA VAL A 689 -9.01 25.48 15.23
C VAL A 689 -8.41 26.83 15.61
N ARG A 690 -8.88 27.39 16.73
CA ARG A 690 -8.40 28.67 17.29
C ARG A 690 -7.46 28.48 18.46
N SER A 691 -7.66 27.42 19.23
CA SER A 691 -6.75 26.97 20.29
C SER A 691 -7.09 25.54 20.64
N GLY A 692 -6.14 24.81 21.21
CA GLY A 692 -6.39 23.51 21.78
C GLY A 692 -5.33 23.10 22.79
N VAL A 693 -5.68 22.20 23.69
CA VAL A 693 -4.76 21.60 24.65
C VAL A 693 -5.06 20.10 24.71
N LEU A 694 -4.06 19.30 24.38
CA LEU A 694 -4.06 17.86 24.57
C LEU A 694 -3.37 17.53 25.89
N GLN A 695 -4.08 16.85 26.78
CA GLN A 695 -3.60 16.41 28.10
C GLN A 695 -3.63 14.88 28.17
N SER A 696 -3.18 14.32 29.29
CA SER A 696 -3.14 12.86 29.45
C SER A 696 -4.50 12.19 29.28
N ASP A 697 -5.59 12.83 29.69
CA ASP A 697 -6.93 12.24 29.81
C ASP A 697 -8.03 13.01 29.03
N LYS A 698 -7.66 14.08 28.32
CA LYS A 698 -8.61 14.89 27.55
C LYS A 698 -7.96 15.76 26.49
N LEU A 699 -8.72 16.02 25.43
CA LEU A 699 -8.47 17.05 24.43
C LEU A 699 -9.55 18.13 24.56
N THR A 700 -9.14 19.40 24.64
CA THR A 700 -10.07 20.54 24.54
C THR A 700 -9.64 21.43 23.38
N ILE A 701 -10.52 21.64 22.40
CA ILE A 701 -10.26 22.51 21.25
C ILE A 701 -11.36 23.57 21.12
N LYS A 702 -10.98 24.81 20.79
CA LYS A 702 -11.90 25.87 20.40
C LYS A 702 -11.92 25.95 18.88
N ILE A 703 -13.08 25.73 18.29
CA ILE A 703 -13.31 25.79 16.84
C ILE A 703 -14.09 27.06 16.48
N ARG A 704 -13.87 27.63 15.30
CA ARG A 704 -14.66 28.76 14.78
C ARG A 704 -15.25 28.40 13.43
N ASN A 705 -16.56 28.56 13.28
CA ASN A 705 -17.23 28.50 11.98
C ASN A 705 -16.95 29.80 11.22
N CYS A 706 -16.26 29.72 10.09
CA CYS A 706 -15.92 30.85 9.24
C CYS A 706 -17.07 31.27 8.30
N GLY A 707 -18.15 30.49 8.22
CA GLY A 707 -19.26 30.69 7.28
C GLY A 707 -18.97 30.26 5.85
N LYS A 708 -17.68 30.28 5.47
CA LYS A 708 -17.11 29.81 4.21
C LYS A 708 -15.99 28.82 4.48
N ILE A 709 -15.53 28.14 3.43
CA ILE A 709 -14.34 27.28 3.51
C ILE A 709 -13.17 28.07 4.10
N ALA A 710 -12.58 27.51 5.15
CA ALA A 710 -11.43 28.10 5.79
C ALA A 710 -10.16 27.85 4.96
N ALA A 711 -9.39 28.92 4.72
CA ALA A 711 -8.11 28.83 4.01
C ALA A 711 -7.05 27.99 4.76
N LYS A 712 -7.13 27.93 6.09
CA LYS A 712 -6.29 27.11 6.97
C LYS A 712 -7.15 26.47 8.05
N LYS A 713 -6.97 25.18 8.31
CA LYS A 713 -7.70 24.46 9.37
C LYS A 713 -7.13 24.71 10.76
N SER A 714 -5.82 24.91 10.88
CA SER A 714 -5.11 25.17 12.14
C SER A 714 -3.97 26.15 11.89
N ASN A 715 -3.65 27.00 12.88
CA ASN A 715 -2.48 27.91 12.88
C ASN A 715 -1.55 27.55 14.06
N ASP A 716 -1.12 26.28 14.15
CA ASP A 716 -0.31 25.75 15.27
C ASP A 716 -0.93 25.96 16.66
N ALA A 717 -2.25 26.10 16.71
CA ALA A 717 -2.95 26.59 17.88
C ALA A 717 -3.15 25.53 18.97
N VAL A 718 -2.67 24.30 18.76
CA VAL A 718 -2.89 23.17 19.68
C VAL A 718 -1.59 22.82 20.39
N ASP A 719 -1.61 22.94 21.72
CA ASP A 719 -0.56 22.43 22.58
C ASP A 719 -0.67 20.90 22.67
N ILE A 720 0.29 20.21 22.05
CA ILE A 720 0.45 18.77 22.11
C ILE A 720 1.74 18.34 22.81
N LYS A 721 2.32 19.20 23.66
CA LYS A 721 3.57 18.90 24.38
C LYS A 721 3.51 17.59 25.18
N PHE A 722 2.32 17.17 25.60
CA PHE A 722 2.13 15.90 26.31
C PHE A 722 2.51 14.67 25.47
N LEU A 723 2.46 14.75 24.13
CA LEU A 723 2.84 13.64 23.25
C LEU A 723 4.33 13.59 22.93
N LYS A 724 5.09 14.65 23.27
CA LYS A 724 6.55 14.67 23.19
C LYS A 724 7.13 14.15 24.50
#